data_AF-U7QG80-F1
#
_entry.id   AF-U7QG80-F1
#
_cell.length_a   1.000
_cell.length_b   1.000
_cell.length_c   1.000
_cell.angle_alpha   90.00
_cell.angle_beta   90.00
_cell.angle_gamma   90.00
#
_symmetry.space_group_name_H-M   'P 1'
#
loop_
_entity.id
_entity.type
_entity.pdbx_description
1 polymer ?
#
loop_
_entity_poly.entity_id
_entity_poly.type
_entity_poly.pdbx_seq_one_letter_code
_entity_poly.pdbx_strand_id
1 'polypeptide(L)'
;MFPSFCVDKVADNCDNFQSATLVFIDASLDSYHDLVAGVNKNATVIILDSQEDGILQITETLKTHQIQYQTEIDAIHILSHGYPGCLLLGNTELKLETITRYQNQLKDWQIYLSKTANILLYGCQVAAGIGSVFVQKISQLTGVNIAASTDIVGNNLQGGSWNLDYKTGEIHANLPINPQNLIAYEGILLAAVLTVSNTNNSGVGSLREAISLAQPGDFIQFDSSLANQKITLTSGELEINKNLIIDGGNATGLTLSGNNTSRVFHQQPDTTFTLKNIKIADGYANDPNELLGDRGGGIFAEKRTNITIENVEFENNTAGEGGALTVYHFSKAVVINSRFINNDGTLSLSEQGAGAIHVRDVELIVEDSIFENNKGINGGGINSLASWLTVKNSQFINNDTTAGGPIGPNTMGYGGAIYTDGLKVTYPDGTQTGGTALIQNSYFQGNIGAGSGGGAFLFGYDNDEILIENSRFSQNTVIADSRGIGNGGGLRTGNVALATIKNTTFDNNLAISGGGVWIDVRSTQSNIINSTFSGNKAEHPTGEAYGGAMTIQSPTNITNTTIVNNTSQGIGGGIFSWDPDNLIPITVSNTIFVDNFANGNDFTHHSSRQLIDGGNNLQFPGLTTHPKSEFVTPNIIVSDPQLGALQEINGIWVHPLLAGSSAIDGGTNTNAPTTDQLGQTRPLDGDNNGVATVDIGSYEYLFPTPEIEVIQNATNIIDNSSFDFGTSTVGSVVSKTFTIENNGTADLTLSELTLPTGLTLAGTFPTVIAAGSQGTFDVQLDTNTANTFNGELSFTTNDT
;
A
#
# COMPACT_ATOMS: atom_id res chain seq x y z
N MET A 1 -7.44 18.84 -18.20
CA MET A 1 -8.82 19.17 -18.61
C MET A 1 -9.69 18.49 -17.57
N PHE A 2 -10.21 19.22 -16.60
CA PHE A 2 -10.85 18.62 -15.41
C PHE A 2 -12.23 18.04 -15.76
N PRO A 3 -12.64 16.89 -15.18
CA PRO A 3 -13.90 16.27 -15.51
C PRO A 3 -15.06 17.17 -15.08
N SER A 4 -16.11 17.20 -15.90
CA SER A 4 -17.34 17.91 -15.59
C SER A 4 -18.04 17.20 -14.43
N PHE A 5 -18.00 17.78 -13.23
CA PHE A 5 -18.67 17.28 -12.02
C PHE A 5 -20.21 17.37 -12.08
N CYS A 6 -20.80 17.79 -13.21
CA CYS A 6 -22.25 17.72 -13.46
C CYS A 6 -22.51 16.51 -14.40
N VAL A 7 -22.61 15.30 -13.85
CA VAL A 7 -23.26 14.20 -14.56
C VAL A 7 -24.78 14.48 -14.52
N ASP A 8 -25.39 14.45 -15.69
CA ASP A 8 -26.80 14.76 -16.02
C ASP A 8 -27.22 16.22 -16.23
N LYS A 9 -27.68 16.49 -17.46
CA LYS A 9 -28.28 17.74 -17.97
C LYS A 9 -29.67 18.05 -17.38
N VAL A 10 -29.97 17.62 -16.16
CA VAL A 10 -31.31 17.79 -15.54
C VAL A 10 -31.38 19.04 -14.65
N ALA A 11 -30.24 19.63 -14.27
CA ALA A 11 -30.22 20.83 -13.44
C ALA A 11 -29.89 22.09 -14.24
N ASP A 12 -30.87 22.99 -14.41
CA ASP A 12 -30.68 24.40 -14.79
C ASP A 12 -29.87 25.20 -13.72
N ASN A 13 -29.28 24.52 -12.72
CA ASN A 13 -28.59 25.10 -11.56
C ASN A 13 -27.05 24.96 -11.59
N CYS A 14 -26.43 24.38 -12.64
CA CYS A 14 -24.95 24.34 -12.75
C CYS A 14 -24.30 25.74 -12.95
N ASP A 15 -25.10 26.82 -13.03
CA ASP A 15 -24.62 28.21 -13.19
C ASP A 15 -24.20 28.91 -11.87
N ASN A 16 -24.31 28.26 -10.70
CA ASN A 16 -24.07 28.90 -9.41
C ASN A 16 -23.11 28.13 -8.47
N PHE A 17 -21.99 27.63 -8.98
CA PHE A 17 -20.92 27.01 -8.16
C PHE A 17 -20.17 28.02 -7.26
N GLN A 18 -20.58 29.30 -7.20
CA GLN A 18 -20.01 30.31 -6.30
C GLN A 18 -20.73 30.34 -4.92
N SER A 19 -21.82 29.59 -4.74
CA SER A 19 -22.64 29.71 -3.53
C SER A 19 -21.90 29.27 -2.26
N ALA A 20 -22.14 29.98 -1.16
CA ALA A 20 -21.70 29.59 0.19
C ALA A 20 -22.51 28.40 0.77
N THR A 21 -23.48 27.85 0.05
CA THR A 21 -24.26 26.68 0.46
C THR A 21 -24.14 25.57 -0.58
N LEU A 22 -23.54 24.44 -0.18
CA LEU A 22 -23.37 23.25 -1.00
C LEU A 22 -24.29 22.13 -0.54
N VAL A 23 -24.94 21.46 -1.48
CA VAL A 23 -25.88 20.35 -1.24
C VAL A 23 -25.37 19.12 -1.98
N PHE A 24 -24.80 18.19 -1.22
CA PHE A 24 -24.38 16.89 -1.71
C PHE A 24 -25.56 15.93 -1.62
N ILE A 25 -25.90 15.30 -2.73
CA ILE A 25 -26.95 14.28 -2.81
C ILE A 25 -26.31 13.00 -3.32
N ASP A 26 -26.41 11.95 -2.53
CA ASP A 26 -25.92 10.64 -2.91
C ASP A 26 -26.78 10.01 -4.01
N ALA A 27 -26.16 9.58 -5.11
CA ALA A 27 -26.86 8.95 -6.22
C ALA A 27 -27.45 7.57 -5.87
N SER A 28 -27.06 6.97 -4.73
CA SER A 28 -27.66 5.73 -4.22
C SER A 28 -29.08 5.92 -3.67
N LEU A 29 -29.50 7.16 -3.38
CA LEU A 29 -30.84 7.43 -2.90
C LEU A 29 -31.89 7.14 -3.98
N ASP A 30 -32.98 6.48 -3.57
CA ASP A 30 -34.15 6.28 -4.43
C ASP A 30 -34.66 7.61 -4.98
N SER A 31 -34.88 7.67 -6.29
CA SER A 31 -35.39 8.86 -6.98
C SER A 31 -34.66 10.17 -6.61
N TYR A 32 -33.33 10.12 -6.41
CA TYR A 32 -32.53 11.28 -5.99
C TYR A 32 -32.73 12.52 -6.90
N HIS A 33 -33.05 12.33 -8.19
CA HIS A 33 -33.37 13.40 -9.12
C HIS A 33 -34.53 14.32 -8.63
N ASP A 34 -35.49 13.80 -7.87
CA ASP A 34 -36.59 14.60 -7.30
C ASP A 34 -36.08 15.54 -6.20
N LEU A 35 -35.07 15.10 -5.44
CA LEU A 35 -34.37 15.92 -4.45
C LEU A 35 -33.53 17.00 -5.16
N VAL A 36 -32.82 16.63 -6.22
CA VAL A 36 -32.03 17.56 -7.06
C VAL A 36 -32.91 18.67 -7.63
N ALA A 37 -34.07 18.32 -8.19
CA ALA A 37 -35.01 19.28 -8.77
C ALA A 37 -35.58 20.28 -7.74
N GLY A 38 -35.56 19.92 -6.46
CA GLY A 38 -36.04 20.76 -5.37
C GLY A 38 -35.00 21.65 -4.71
N VAL A 39 -33.70 21.53 -5.07
CA VAL A 39 -32.62 22.32 -4.46
C VAL A 39 -32.85 23.82 -4.74
N ASN A 40 -32.75 24.63 -3.68
CA ASN A 40 -32.97 26.07 -3.78
C ASN A 40 -31.95 26.74 -4.72
N LYS A 41 -32.39 27.73 -5.51
CA LYS A 41 -31.56 28.39 -6.55
C LYS A 41 -30.31 29.11 -6.03
N ASN A 42 -30.27 29.42 -4.73
CA ASN A 42 -29.13 30.06 -4.09
C ASN A 42 -28.11 29.05 -3.54
N ALA A 43 -28.29 27.75 -3.75
CA ALA A 43 -27.35 26.69 -3.37
C ALA A 43 -26.76 26.00 -4.60
N THR A 44 -25.60 25.39 -4.44
CA THR A 44 -24.98 24.53 -5.44
C THR A 44 -25.32 23.07 -5.12
N VAL A 45 -25.84 22.33 -6.10
CA VAL A 45 -26.06 20.88 -5.96
C VAL A 45 -24.87 20.11 -6.54
N ILE A 46 -24.42 19.10 -5.81
CA ILE A 46 -23.37 18.17 -6.22
C ILE A 46 -23.91 16.76 -6.04
N ILE A 47 -23.84 15.95 -7.09
CA ILE A 47 -24.24 14.55 -7.03
C ILE A 47 -23.01 13.75 -6.66
N LEU A 48 -23.08 13.03 -5.54
CA LEU A 48 -22.03 12.06 -5.22
C LEU A 48 -22.24 10.84 -6.08
N ASP A 49 -21.21 10.48 -6.83
CA ASP A 49 -21.18 9.21 -7.53
C ASP A 49 -21.21 8.10 -6.47
N SER A 50 -22.28 7.31 -6.51
CA SER A 50 -22.45 6.09 -5.70
C SER A 50 -21.29 5.10 -5.79
N GLN A 51 -20.40 5.26 -6.78
CA GLN A 51 -19.29 4.36 -7.07
C GLN A 51 -17.92 4.87 -6.65
N GLU A 52 -17.80 6.15 -6.24
CA GLU A 52 -16.56 6.74 -5.75
C GLU A 52 -16.60 6.96 -4.23
N ASP A 53 -15.44 7.16 -3.61
CA ASP A 53 -15.36 7.45 -2.18
C ASP A 53 -16.01 8.82 -1.90
N GLY A 54 -17.18 8.83 -1.25
CA GLY A 54 -17.95 10.05 -1.05
C GLY A 54 -17.22 11.11 -0.22
N ILE A 55 -16.33 10.71 0.69
CA ILE A 55 -15.52 11.66 1.47
C ILE A 55 -14.47 12.32 0.59
N LEU A 56 -13.82 11.56 -0.30
CA LEU A 56 -12.87 12.14 -1.24
C LEU A 56 -13.56 13.06 -2.25
N GLN A 57 -14.74 12.67 -2.77
CA GLN A 57 -15.54 13.52 -3.65
C GLN A 57 -15.91 14.86 -2.99
N ILE A 58 -16.40 14.82 -1.75
CA ILE A 58 -16.71 16.05 -0.99
C ILE A 58 -15.42 16.86 -0.79
N THR A 59 -14.32 16.23 -0.35
CA THR A 59 -13.05 16.91 -0.09
C THR A 59 -12.53 17.65 -1.32
N GLU A 60 -12.51 16.99 -2.49
CA GLU A 60 -12.03 17.60 -3.73
C GLU A 60 -12.99 18.69 -4.23
N THR A 61 -14.30 18.53 -4.01
CA THR A 61 -15.29 19.58 -4.30
C THR A 61 -15.04 20.83 -3.47
N LEU A 62 -14.84 20.69 -2.15
CA LEU A 62 -14.58 21.83 -1.26
C LEU A 62 -13.28 22.56 -1.64
N LYS A 63 -12.23 21.79 -1.91
CA LYS A 63 -10.94 22.33 -2.36
C LYS A 63 -11.05 23.07 -3.69
N THR A 64 -11.74 22.48 -4.68
CA THR A 64 -11.95 23.09 -6.00
C THR A 64 -12.76 24.37 -5.90
N HIS A 65 -13.84 24.36 -5.12
CA HIS A 65 -14.66 25.54 -4.85
C HIS A 65 -13.81 26.69 -4.28
N GLN A 66 -12.98 26.41 -3.28
CA GLN A 66 -12.10 27.41 -2.68
C GLN A 66 -11.07 27.96 -3.67
N ILE A 67 -10.41 27.09 -4.44
CA ILE A 67 -9.38 27.50 -5.43
C ILE A 67 -10.00 28.39 -6.51
N GLN A 68 -11.20 28.06 -6.97
CA GLN A 68 -11.82 28.72 -8.12
C GLN A 68 -12.53 30.03 -7.76
N TYR A 69 -13.18 30.10 -6.58
CA TYR A 69 -14.08 31.21 -6.24
C TYR A 69 -13.64 32.05 -5.03
N GLN A 70 -12.73 31.54 -4.20
CA GLN A 70 -12.26 32.21 -2.97
C GLN A 70 -13.40 32.59 -2.00
N THR A 71 -14.55 31.93 -2.10
CA THR A 71 -15.70 32.11 -1.21
C THR A 71 -15.68 31.04 -0.13
N GLU A 72 -15.71 31.44 1.14
CA GLU A 72 -15.87 30.51 2.27
C GLU A 72 -17.28 29.88 2.25
N ILE A 73 -17.38 28.61 2.65
CA ILE A 73 -18.63 27.86 2.67
C ILE A 73 -19.30 27.99 4.04
N ASP A 74 -20.54 28.46 4.07
CA ASP A 74 -21.35 28.68 5.28
C ASP A 74 -22.25 27.47 5.63
N ALA A 75 -22.60 26.63 4.65
CA ALA A 75 -23.39 25.45 4.91
C ALA A 75 -23.09 24.31 3.95
N ILE A 76 -22.95 23.11 4.50
CA ILE A 76 -22.91 21.85 3.77
C ILE A 76 -24.14 21.04 4.16
N HIS A 77 -24.91 20.61 3.17
CA HIS A 77 -26.00 19.65 3.34
C HIS A 77 -25.60 18.34 2.66
N ILE A 78 -25.72 17.23 3.37
CA ILE A 78 -25.40 15.90 2.84
C ILE A 78 -26.65 15.04 2.96
N LEU A 79 -27.22 14.65 1.83
CA LEU A 79 -28.37 13.75 1.74
C LEU A 79 -27.88 12.38 1.29
N SER A 80 -28.05 11.38 2.14
CA SER A 80 -27.58 10.03 1.88
C SER A 80 -28.33 9.00 2.72
N HIS A 81 -28.15 7.72 2.42
CA HIS A 81 -28.60 6.69 3.36
C HIS A 81 -27.79 6.77 4.66
N GLY A 82 -28.42 6.37 5.77
CA GLY A 82 -27.79 6.31 7.07
C GLY A 82 -28.49 5.34 8.01
N TYR A 83 -27.79 5.01 9.10
CA TYR A 83 -28.30 4.25 10.23
C TYR A 83 -27.53 4.66 11.50
N PRO A 84 -27.89 4.20 12.72
CA PRO A 84 -27.25 4.63 13.97
C PRO A 84 -25.70 4.61 13.93
N GLY A 85 -25.09 5.80 13.90
CA GLY A 85 -23.63 5.99 13.89
C GLY A 85 -22.93 5.81 12.54
N CYS A 86 -23.67 5.82 11.43
CA CYS A 86 -23.11 5.64 10.10
C CYS A 86 -23.79 6.51 9.04
N LEU A 87 -22.99 7.07 8.13
CA LEU A 87 -23.40 7.63 6.85
C LEU A 87 -22.85 6.79 5.70
N LEU A 88 -23.71 6.49 4.72
CA LEU A 88 -23.29 5.87 3.45
C LEU A 88 -23.11 6.99 2.42
N LEU A 89 -21.89 7.21 1.94
CA LEU A 89 -21.52 8.32 1.05
C LEU A 89 -20.72 7.79 -0.14
N GLY A 90 -21.31 7.78 -1.33
CA GLY A 90 -20.76 7.07 -2.48
C GLY A 90 -20.65 5.59 -2.16
N ASN A 91 -19.45 5.04 -2.27
CA ASN A 91 -19.12 3.68 -1.79
C ASN A 91 -18.51 3.66 -0.37
N THR A 92 -18.49 4.80 0.33
CA THR A 92 -17.88 4.96 1.66
C THR A 92 -18.90 4.75 2.77
N GLU A 93 -18.51 3.96 3.77
CA GLU A 93 -19.22 3.84 5.04
C GLU A 93 -18.51 4.67 6.10
N LEU A 94 -18.96 5.89 6.36
CA LEU A 94 -18.38 6.76 7.40
C LEU A 94 -19.06 6.43 8.73
N LYS A 95 -18.33 5.78 9.64
CA LYS A 95 -18.76 5.39 11.00
C LYS A 95 -17.60 5.50 11.99
N LEU A 96 -17.83 5.29 13.28
CA LEU A 96 -16.80 5.43 14.33
C LEU A 96 -15.56 4.55 14.09
N GLU A 97 -15.76 3.36 13.53
CA GLU A 97 -14.69 2.39 13.24
C GLU A 97 -13.84 2.83 12.04
N THR A 98 -14.45 3.50 11.05
CA THR A 98 -13.78 3.89 9.80
C THR A 98 -13.32 5.35 9.79
N ILE A 99 -13.80 6.19 10.71
CA ILE A 99 -13.53 7.63 10.74
C ILE A 99 -12.03 7.98 10.81
N THR A 100 -11.22 7.11 11.42
CA THR A 100 -9.76 7.33 11.50
C THR A 100 -9.10 7.32 10.12
N ARG A 101 -9.61 6.54 9.16
CA ARG A 101 -9.13 6.52 7.75
C ARG A 101 -9.30 7.89 7.08
N TYR A 102 -10.36 8.60 7.43
CA TYR A 102 -10.75 9.88 6.84
C TYR A 102 -10.40 11.10 7.69
N GLN A 103 -9.64 10.89 8.77
CA GLN A 103 -9.42 11.92 9.77
C GLN A 103 -8.73 13.16 9.19
N ASN A 104 -7.79 12.96 8.27
CA ASN A 104 -7.06 14.08 7.66
C ASN A 104 -7.97 14.87 6.72
N GLN A 105 -8.72 14.18 5.86
CA GLN A 105 -9.69 14.81 4.96
C GLN A 105 -10.75 15.60 5.71
N LEU A 106 -11.33 15.02 6.77
CA LEU A 106 -12.32 15.70 7.61
C LEU A 106 -11.74 16.92 8.34
N LYS A 107 -10.46 16.88 8.73
CA LYS A 107 -9.76 18.05 9.28
C LYS A 107 -9.50 19.11 8.22
N ASP A 108 -9.13 18.70 7.01
CA ASP A 108 -8.89 19.61 5.89
C ASP A 108 -10.16 20.36 5.49
N TRP A 109 -11.35 19.79 5.68
CA TRP A 109 -12.62 20.49 5.45
C TRP A 109 -12.71 21.80 6.25
N GLN A 110 -12.12 21.86 7.45
CA GLN A 110 -12.09 23.08 8.26
C GLN A 110 -11.44 24.26 7.52
N ILE A 111 -10.51 24.01 6.61
CA ILE A 111 -9.79 25.03 5.83
C ILE A 111 -10.73 25.71 4.83
N TYR A 112 -11.79 25.03 4.39
CA TYR A 112 -12.71 25.48 3.34
C TYR A 112 -14.03 26.04 3.89
N LEU A 113 -14.29 25.85 5.18
CA LEU A 113 -15.51 26.24 5.86
C LEU A 113 -15.36 27.57 6.62
N SER A 114 -16.41 28.39 6.63
CA SER A 114 -16.45 29.58 7.47
C SER A 114 -16.52 29.20 8.96
N LYS A 115 -16.08 30.09 9.86
CA LYS A 115 -16.05 29.81 11.31
C LYS A 115 -17.43 29.52 11.92
N THR A 116 -18.49 29.97 11.27
CA THR A 116 -19.88 29.77 11.70
C THR A 116 -20.61 28.75 10.84
N ALA A 117 -19.90 28.03 9.98
CA ALA A 117 -20.51 27.11 9.05
C ALA A 117 -21.24 25.97 9.78
N ASN A 118 -22.20 25.35 9.10
CA ASN A 118 -22.91 24.19 9.61
C ASN A 118 -22.84 23.03 8.63
N ILE A 119 -22.76 21.80 9.16
CA ILE A 119 -22.94 20.58 8.37
C ILE A 119 -24.26 19.94 8.79
N LEU A 120 -25.11 19.62 7.82
CA LEU A 120 -26.43 19.04 8.03
C LEU A 120 -26.47 17.67 7.37
N LEU A 121 -26.61 16.63 8.19
CA LEU A 121 -26.55 15.23 7.78
C LEU A 121 -27.97 14.67 7.71
N TYR A 122 -28.51 14.60 6.49
CA TYR A 122 -29.81 13.99 6.19
C TYR A 122 -29.60 12.52 5.85
N GLY A 123 -29.35 11.73 6.89
CA GLY A 123 -29.39 10.27 6.84
C GLY A 123 -30.26 9.75 7.97
N CYS A 124 -30.95 8.63 7.77
CA CYS A 124 -31.81 8.07 8.79
C CYS A 124 -31.02 7.72 10.05
N GLN A 125 -31.48 8.16 11.21
CA GLN A 125 -31.02 7.74 12.53
C GLN A 125 -29.52 7.91 12.79
N VAL A 126 -28.80 8.70 11.99
CA VAL A 126 -27.34 8.88 12.09
C VAL A 126 -26.89 9.25 13.51
N ALA A 127 -27.70 10.01 14.24
CA ALA A 127 -27.43 10.45 15.61
C ALA A 127 -28.07 9.56 16.71
N ALA A 128 -28.79 8.50 16.35
CA ALA A 128 -29.45 7.63 17.32
C ALA A 128 -28.44 6.76 18.09
N GLY A 129 -28.66 6.55 19.39
CA GLY A 129 -27.83 5.68 20.22
C GLY A 129 -26.34 6.08 20.20
N ILE A 130 -25.46 5.17 19.78
CA ILE A 130 -24.02 5.45 19.62
C ILE A 130 -23.74 6.53 18.57
N GLY A 131 -24.70 6.82 17.69
CA GLY A 131 -24.60 7.82 16.65
C GLY A 131 -24.39 9.24 17.14
N SER A 132 -24.82 9.59 18.35
CA SER A 132 -24.51 10.89 18.93
C SER A 132 -23.00 11.10 19.12
N VAL A 133 -22.27 10.02 19.47
CA VAL A 133 -20.80 10.06 19.62
C VAL A 133 -20.12 10.20 18.26
N PHE A 134 -20.65 9.50 17.25
CA PHE A 134 -20.20 9.63 15.86
C PHE A 134 -20.32 11.08 15.35
N VAL A 135 -21.50 11.69 15.49
CA VAL A 135 -21.74 13.08 15.04
C VAL A 135 -20.87 14.08 15.81
N GLN A 136 -20.67 13.88 17.12
CA GLN A 136 -19.72 14.67 17.91
C GLN A 136 -18.28 14.56 17.38
N LYS A 137 -17.85 13.36 17.01
CA LYS A 137 -16.49 13.14 16.50
C LYS A 137 -16.28 13.85 15.16
N ILE A 138 -17.25 13.82 14.24
CA ILE A 138 -17.17 14.58 12.99
C ILE A 138 -17.09 16.08 13.28
N SER A 139 -17.96 16.59 14.17
CA SER A 139 -17.96 18.01 14.56
C SER A 139 -16.62 18.47 15.13
N GLN A 140 -15.95 17.62 15.90
CA GLN A 140 -14.59 17.90 16.40
C GLN A 140 -13.54 17.92 15.30
N LEU A 141 -13.65 17.05 14.29
CA LEU A 141 -12.68 16.98 13.19
C LEU A 141 -12.85 18.14 12.22
N THR A 142 -14.08 18.48 11.86
CA THR A 142 -14.38 19.57 10.92
C THR A 142 -14.36 20.95 11.57
N GLY A 143 -14.41 21.01 12.91
CA GLY A 143 -14.38 22.24 13.69
C GLY A 143 -15.67 23.07 13.63
N VAL A 144 -16.77 22.51 13.14
CA VAL A 144 -18.05 23.20 12.93
C VAL A 144 -19.23 22.45 13.57
N ASN A 145 -20.34 23.16 13.79
CA ASN A 145 -21.54 22.57 14.37
C ASN A 145 -22.26 21.69 13.35
N ILE A 146 -22.78 20.56 13.82
CA ILE A 146 -23.44 19.55 12.99
C ILE A 146 -24.86 19.30 13.49
N ALA A 147 -25.81 19.19 12.56
CA ALA A 147 -27.15 18.68 12.81
C ALA A 147 -27.34 17.31 12.12
N ALA A 148 -27.99 16.38 12.81
CA ALA A 148 -28.32 15.05 12.28
C ALA A 148 -29.64 14.55 12.90
N SER A 149 -30.24 13.51 12.31
CA SER A 149 -31.49 12.94 12.81
C SER A 149 -31.25 11.74 13.73
N THR A 150 -32.03 11.62 14.80
CA THR A 150 -32.17 10.38 15.60
C THR A 150 -33.30 9.49 15.07
N ASP A 151 -34.10 9.97 14.13
CA ASP A 151 -35.26 9.29 13.54
C ASP A 151 -35.07 9.00 12.04
N ILE A 152 -36.08 8.38 11.42
CA ILE A 152 -36.12 8.15 9.96
C ILE A 152 -36.26 9.51 9.26
N VAL A 153 -35.45 9.75 8.23
CA VAL A 153 -35.48 10.92 7.36
C VAL A 153 -36.19 10.60 6.04
N GLY A 154 -37.14 11.44 5.63
CA GLY A 154 -37.86 11.29 4.35
C GLY A 154 -39.38 11.34 4.49
N ASN A 155 -40.08 10.52 3.70
CA ASN A 155 -41.53 10.54 3.56
C ASN A 155 -42.29 10.23 4.87
N ASN A 156 -43.23 11.09 5.24
CA ASN A 156 -44.01 10.98 6.49
C ASN A 156 -45.04 9.84 6.48
N LEU A 157 -45.56 9.42 5.32
CA LEU A 157 -46.44 8.25 5.23
C LEU A 157 -45.68 6.93 5.48
N GLN A 158 -44.36 6.95 5.30
CA GLN A 158 -43.44 5.85 5.64
C GLN A 158 -42.81 6.01 7.03
N GLY A 159 -43.28 6.97 7.83
CA GLY A 159 -42.80 7.23 9.20
C GLY A 159 -41.55 8.11 9.28
N GLY A 160 -41.10 8.71 8.18
CA GLY A 160 -39.96 9.62 8.13
C GLY A 160 -40.30 11.09 8.39
N SER A 161 -39.29 11.89 8.72
CA SER A 161 -39.41 13.35 8.79
C SER A 161 -38.10 14.03 8.39
N TRP A 162 -38.15 15.26 7.89
CA TRP A 162 -36.92 16.00 7.54
C TRP A 162 -36.29 16.74 8.74
N ASN A 163 -36.58 16.27 9.96
CA ASN A 163 -36.12 16.89 11.20
C ASN A 163 -34.74 16.38 11.61
N LEU A 164 -33.81 17.31 11.88
CA LEU A 164 -32.49 17.04 12.44
C LEU A 164 -32.49 17.50 13.90
N ASP A 165 -32.94 16.61 14.77
CA ASP A 165 -33.21 16.85 16.18
C ASP A 165 -31.96 16.80 17.07
N TYR A 166 -30.90 16.13 16.61
CA TYR A 166 -29.60 16.13 17.27
C TYR A 166 -28.70 17.24 16.73
N LYS A 167 -28.07 18.01 17.63
CA LYS A 167 -27.20 19.13 17.28
C LYS A 167 -25.97 19.19 18.19
N THR A 168 -24.79 19.43 17.63
CA THR A 168 -23.55 19.64 18.41
C THR A 168 -23.36 21.10 18.86
N GLY A 169 -24.16 22.03 18.32
CA GLY A 169 -24.17 23.44 18.69
C GLY A 169 -25.29 24.21 17.98
N GLU A 170 -25.19 25.54 17.91
CA GLU A 170 -26.16 26.37 17.17
C GLU A 170 -26.10 26.12 15.66
N ILE A 171 -27.28 26.03 15.03
CA ILE A 171 -27.46 25.78 13.60
C ILE A 171 -28.26 26.94 13.01
N HIS A 172 -27.67 27.63 12.04
CA HIS A 172 -28.20 28.81 11.36
C HIS A 172 -28.56 28.54 9.89
N ALA A 173 -28.17 27.38 9.35
CA ALA A 173 -28.50 26.99 7.97
C ALA A 173 -30.01 26.74 7.77
N ASN A 174 -30.52 27.15 6.61
CA ASN A 174 -31.90 26.90 6.18
C ASN A 174 -32.03 25.55 5.47
N LEU A 175 -33.25 25.08 5.21
CA LEU A 175 -33.47 23.85 4.44
C LEU A 175 -32.84 23.96 3.02
N PRO A 176 -32.15 22.92 2.53
CA PRO A 176 -31.46 22.95 1.24
C PRO A 176 -32.42 22.82 0.06
N ILE A 177 -33.60 22.25 0.30
CA ILE A 177 -34.60 21.87 -0.69
C ILE A 177 -35.93 22.53 -0.32
N ASN A 178 -36.69 22.94 -1.33
CA ASN A 178 -38.03 23.50 -1.15
C ASN A 178 -38.93 22.52 -0.37
N PRO A 179 -39.62 22.98 0.70
CA PRO A 179 -40.50 22.12 1.50
C PRO A 179 -41.55 21.34 0.69
N GLN A 180 -42.03 21.86 -0.45
CA GLN A 180 -42.99 21.13 -1.30
C GLN A 180 -42.37 19.89 -1.95
N ASN A 181 -41.09 19.96 -2.36
CA ASN A 181 -40.37 18.82 -2.91
C ASN A 181 -40.05 17.78 -1.82
N LEU A 182 -39.70 18.22 -0.61
CA LEU A 182 -39.49 17.32 0.53
C LEU A 182 -40.77 16.57 0.95
N ILE A 183 -41.94 17.20 0.80
CA ILE A 183 -43.25 16.55 1.03
C ILE A 183 -43.59 15.57 -0.11
N ALA A 184 -43.20 15.89 -1.34
CA ALA A 184 -43.48 15.08 -2.52
C ALA A 184 -42.53 13.89 -2.69
N TYR A 185 -41.35 13.91 -2.06
CA TYR A 185 -40.39 12.81 -2.11
C TYR A 185 -41.01 11.53 -1.53
N GLU A 186 -41.07 10.47 -2.34
CA GLU A 186 -41.78 9.23 -1.99
C GLU A 186 -40.96 8.27 -1.12
N GLY A 187 -39.63 8.44 -1.08
CA GLY A 187 -38.70 7.56 -0.35
C GLY A 187 -38.40 7.97 1.10
N ILE A 188 -37.70 7.09 1.80
CA ILE A 188 -37.00 7.36 3.06
C ILE A 188 -35.50 7.11 2.87
N LEU A 189 -34.66 7.80 3.63
CA LEU A 189 -33.20 7.69 3.53
C LEU A 189 -32.65 6.54 4.40
N LEU A 190 -33.46 5.49 4.60
CA LEU A 190 -33.17 4.38 5.52
C LEU A 190 -32.63 3.21 4.70
N ALA A 191 -31.48 2.68 5.06
CA ALA A 191 -31.07 1.34 4.63
C ALA A 191 -31.65 0.32 5.63
N ALA A 192 -32.44 -0.65 5.17
CA ALA A 192 -32.93 -1.69 6.05
C ALA A 192 -31.79 -2.65 6.42
N VAL A 193 -31.73 -3.05 7.70
CA VAL A 193 -30.81 -4.07 8.19
C VAL A 193 -31.53 -5.41 8.25
N LEU A 194 -31.22 -6.32 7.34
CA LEU A 194 -31.75 -7.69 7.34
C LEU A 194 -30.79 -8.62 8.07
N THR A 195 -31.31 -9.47 8.95
CA THR A 195 -30.48 -10.40 9.73
C THR A 195 -30.72 -11.84 9.30
N VAL A 196 -29.67 -12.50 8.83
CA VAL A 196 -29.63 -13.95 8.58
C VAL A 196 -29.53 -14.68 9.92
N SER A 197 -30.43 -15.61 10.19
CA SER A 197 -30.59 -16.25 11.51
C SER A 197 -30.37 -17.77 11.51
N ASN A 198 -30.13 -18.37 10.35
CA ASN A 198 -29.83 -19.80 10.25
C ASN A 198 -28.91 -20.11 9.06
N THR A 199 -28.41 -21.35 9.02
CA THR A 199 -27.50 -21.85 8.00
C THR A 199 -28.22 -22.55 6.83
N ASN A 200 -29.54 -22.42 6.72
CA ASN A 200 -30.29 -23.08 5.65
C ASN A 200 -29.93 -22.46 4.30
N ASN A 201 -29.86 -23.28 3.26
CA ASN A 201 -29.63 -22.80 1.88
C ASN A 201 -30.74 -21.85 1.38
N SER A 202 -31.97 -22.01 1.88
CA SER A 202 -33.13 -21.20 1.49
C SER A 202 -34.22 -21.22 2.56
N GLY A 203 -35.25 -20.40 2.37
CA GLY A 203 -36.40 -20.28 3.27
C GLY A 203 -36.18 -19.26 4.39
N VAL A 204 -37.14 -19.21 5.31
CA VAL A 204 -37.21 -18.16 6.33
C VAL A 204 -35.92 -18.08 7.15
N GLY A 205 -35.34 -16.89 7.23
CA GLY A 205 -34.12 -16.58 7.98
C GLY A 205 -32.79 -16.96 7.30
N SER A 206 -32.83 -17.46 6.06
CA SER A 206 -31.64 -17.77 5.27
C SER A 206 -31.04 -16.54 4.58
N LEU A 207 -29.77 -16.60 4.20
CA LEU A 207 -29.12 -15.55 3.39
C LEU A 207 -29.83 -15.32 2.05
N ARG A 208 -30.29 -16.38 1.40
CA ARG A 208 -30.99 -16.29 0.12
C ARG A 208 -32.32 -15.55 0.23
N GLU A 209 -33.05 -15.74 1.33
CA GLU A 209 -34.25 -14.97 1.60
C GLU A 209 -33.90 -13.49 1.91
N ALA A 210 -32.88 -13.24 2.73
CA ALA A 210 -32.46 -11.88 3.04
C ALA A 210 -32.09 -11.09 1.76
N ILE A 211 -31.32 -11.67 0.84
CA ILE A 211 -31.00 -11.06 -0.46
C ILE A 211 -32.26 -10.80 -1.30
N SER A 212 -33.22 -11.71 -1.26
CA SER A 212 -34.49 -11.54 -1.99
C SER A 212 -35.35 -10.42 -1.42
N LEU A 213 -35.35 -10.20 -0.10
CA LEU A 213 -36.13 -9.18 0.58
C LEU A 213 -35.46 -7.80 0.53
N ALA A 214 -34.13 -7.77 0.48
CA ALA A 214 -33.35 -6.55 0.41
C ALA A 214 -33.75 -5.67 -0.79
N GLN A 215 -33.91 -4.38 -0.53
CA GLN A 215 -33.97 -3.32 -1.52
C GLN A 215 -32.56 -2.82 -1.87
N PRO A 216 -32.37 -2.10 -2.99
CA PRO A 216 -31.08 -1.50 -3.31
C PRO A 216 -30.56 -0.62 -2.16
N GLY A 217 -29.29 -0.79 -1.79
CA GLY A 217 -28.65 -0.06 -0.70
C GLY A 217 -28.84 -0.68 0.69
N ASP A 218 -29.66 -1.72 0.84
CA ASP A 218 -29.84 -2.41 2.12
C ASP A 218 -28.57 -3.12 2.61
N PHE A 219 -28.56 -3.35 3.92
CA PHE A 219 -27.47 -4.00 4.63
C PHE A 219 -27.91 -5.38 5.14
N ILE A 220 -27.14 -6.42 4.84
CA ILE A 220 -27.38 -7.77 5.36
C ILE A 220 -26.29 -8.13 6.37
N GLN A 221 -26.71 -8.49 7.58
CA GLN A 221 -25.85 -9.01 8.64
C GLN A 221 -26.24 -10.43 9.04
N PHE A 222 -25.40 -11.05 9.85
CA PHE A 222 -25.62 -12.38 10.38
C PHE A 222 -25.83 -12.34 11.90
N ASP A 223 -26.77 -13.13 12.40
CA ASP A 223 -26.94 -13.31 13.83
C ASP A 223 -25.67 -13.93 14.45
N SER A 224 -25.28 -13.45 15.63
CA SER A 224 -24.07 -13.91 16.32
C SER A 224 -24.03 -15.42 16.61
N SER A 225 -25.20 -16.08 16.65
CA SER A 225 -25.30 -17.55 16.76
C SER A 225 -24.70 -18.29 15.56
N LEU A 226 -24.44 -17.61 14.45
CA LEU A 226 -23.82 -18.16 13.24
C LEU A 226 -22.28 -18.11 13.27
N ALA A 227 -21.66 -17.60 14.33
CA ALA A 227 -20.20 -17.60 14.46
C ALA A 227 -19.60 -19.01 14.28
N ASN A 228 -18.55 -19.12 13.48
CA ASN A 228 -17.88 -20.37 13.08
C ASN A 228 -18.78 -21.42 12.40
N GLN A 229 -20.00 -21.06 11.98
CA GLN A 229 -20.85 -21.96 11.22
C GLN A 229 -20.50 -21.95 9.73
N LYS A 230 -21.04 -22.93 8.99
CA LYS A 230 -20.95 -22.99 7.53
C LYS A 230 -22.34 -22.98 6.91
N ILE A 231 -22.62 -22.00 6.05
CA ILE A 231 -23.78 -22.01 5.14
C ILE A 231 -23.35 -22.71 3.86
N THR A 232 -23.94 -23.87 3.59
CA THR A 232 -23.59 -24.69 2.41
C THR A 232 -24.64 -24.46 1.33
N LEU A 233 -24.24 -23.99 0.16
CA LEU A 233 -25.12 -23.79 -0.98
C LEU A 233 -25.40 -25.13 -1.67
N THR A 234 -26.68 -25.42 -1.89
CA THR A 234 -27.14 -26.67 -2.53
C THR A 234 -28.10 -26.42 -3.69
N SER A 235 -28.44 -25.16 -3.96
CA SER A 235 -29.36 -24.77 -5.05
C SER A 235 -28.75 -23.68 -5.94
N GLY A 236 -27.44 -23.75 -6.17
CA GLY A 236 -26.70 -22.80 -6.99
C GLY A 236 -26.27 -21.53 -6.23
N GLU A 237 -25.68 -20.62 -7.00
CA GLU A 237 -25.08 -19.36 -6.55
C GLU A 237 -26.10 -18.38 -5.95
N LEU A 238 -25.60 -17.35 -5.26
CA LEU A 238 -26.35 -16.23 -4.71
C LEU A 238 -26.27 -15.04 -5.68
N GLU A 239 -27.42 -14.66 -6.23
CA GLU A 239 -27.53 -13.56 -7.20
C GLU A 239 -27.53 -12.19 -6.52
N ILE A 240 -26.61 -11.31 -6.92
CA ILE A 240 -26.55 -9.91 -6.53
C ILE A 240 -26.96 -9.06 -7.74
N ASN A 241 -28.22 -8.64 -7.76
CA ASN A 241 -28.82 -7.89 -8.87
C ASN A 241 -29.25 -6.46 -8.49
N LYS A 242 -28.70 -5.96 -7.38
CA LYS A 242 -28.98 -4.67 -6.78
C LYS A 242 -27.77 -4.23 -5.96
N ASN A 243 -27.71 -2.95 -5.63
CA ASN A 243 -26.70 -2.44 -4.72
C ASN A 243 -26.89 -3.09 -3.35
N LEU A 244 -25.84 -3.69 -2.79
CA LEU A 244 -25.97 -4.47 -1.56
C LEU A 244 -24.68 -4.50 -0.75
N ILE A 245 -24.84 -4.47 0.57
CA ILE A 245 -23.75 -4.71 1.52
C ILE A 245 -24.07 -5.98 2.30
N ILE A 246 -23.12 -6.91 2.37
CA ILE A 246 -23.19 -8.13 3.19
C ILE A 246 -22.00 -8.12 4.15
N ASP A 247 -22.28 -8.17 5.45
CA ASP A 247 -21.26 -8.09 6.51
C ASP A 247 -21.38 -9.24 7.52
N GLY A 248 -20.36 -10.09 7.54
CA GLY A 248 -20.20 -11.21 8.48
C GLY A 248 -19.71 -10.82 9.88
N GLY A 249 -19.50 -9.52 10.17
CA GLY A 249 -18.81 -9.05 11.38
C GLY A 249 -19.42 -9.53 12.70
N ASN A 250 -20.76 -9.65 12.75
CA ASN A 250 -21.46 -10.17 13.92
C ASN A 250 -21.35 -11.70 14.09
N ALA A 251 -20.99 -12.43 13.04
CA ALA A 251 -20.86 -13.89 13.01
C ALA A 251 -19.41 -14.30 12.67
N THR A 252 -18.45 -13.91 13.51
CA THR A 252 -17.02 -14.15 13.29
C THR A 252 -16.71 -15.61 12.90
N GLY A 253 -15.92 -15.80 11.83
CA GLY A 253 -15.55 -17.13 11.34
C GLY A 253 -16.62 -17.83 10.49
N LEU A 254 -17.75 -17.18 10.18
CA LEU A 254 -18.76 -17.72 9.29
C LEU A 254 -18.19 -18.01 7.90
N THR A 255 -18.53 -19.19 7.38
CA THR A 255 -18.16 -19.63 6.02
C THR A 255 -19.40 -19.73 5.13
N LEU A 256 -19.36 -19.12 3.94
CA LEU A 256 -20.26 -19.39 2.83
C LEU A 256 -19.56 -20.34 1.85
N SER A 257 -20.14 -21.52 1.63
CA SER A 257 -19.52 -22.57 0.84
C SER A 257 -20.32 -22.91 -0.41
N GLY A 258 -19.65 -22.90 -1.57
CA GLY A 258 -20.20 -23.37 -2.85
C GLY A 258 -20.30 -24.90 -2.96
N ASN A 259 -19.86 -25.60 -1.90
CA ASN A 259 -19.95 -27.05 -1.74
C ASN A 259 -19.23 -27.85 -2.83
N ASN A 260 -18.23 -27.25 -3.50
CA ASN A 260 -17.56 -27.77 -4.69
C ASN A 260 -18.52 -28.09 -5.84
N THR A 261 -19.69 -27.44 -5.87
CA THR A 261 -20.76 -27.74 -6.84
C THR A 261 -21.28 -26.51 -7.56
N SER A 262 -21.11 -25.32 -6.98
CA SER A 262 -21.49 -24.07 -7.62
C SER A 262 -20.54 -22.95 -7.22
N ARG A 263 -20.57 -21.88 -8.01
CA ARG A 263 -20.11 -20.57 -7.58
C ARG A 263 -20.84 -20.12 -6.31
N VAL A 264 -20.21 -19.26 -5.51
CA VAL A 264 -20.85 -18.70 -4.30
C VAL A 264 -21.73 -17.49 -4.63
N PHE A 265 -21.18 -16.45 -5.26
CA PHE A 265 -21.93 -15.26 -5.69
C PHE A 265 -21.78 -14.94 -7.17
N HIS A 266 -22.85 -14.42 -7.76
CA HIS A 266 -22.85 -13.84 -9.09
C HIS A 266 -23.42 -12.44 -9.03
N GLN A 267 -22.61 -11.45 -9.38
CA GLN A 267 -22.98 -10.05 -9.40
C GLN A 267 -23.32 -9.62 -10.83
N GLN A 268 -24.57 -9.21 -11.00
CA GLN A 268 -25.14 -8.76 -12.27
C GLN A 268 -24.58 -7.38 -12.67
N PRO A 269 -24.65 -7.01 -13.97
CA PRO A 269 -24.17 -5.72 -14.45
C PRO A 269 -24.81 -4.53 -13.76
N ASP A 270 -24.11 -3.38 -13.75
CA ASP A 270 -24.64 -2.10 -13.28
C ASP A 270 -25.03 -2.12 -11.78
N THR A 271 -24.27 -2.85 -10.96
CA THR A 271 -24.50 -2.97 -9.50
C THR A 271 -23.24 -2.71 -8.68
N THR A 272 -23.44 -2.29 -7.44
CA THR A 272 -22.41 -2.18 -6.40
C THR A 272 -22.55 -3.28 -5.36
N PHE A 273 -21.48 -4.00 -5.06
CA PHE A 273 -21.49 -5.05 -4.06
C PHE A 273 -20.34 -4.88 -3.07
N THR A 274 -20.66 -4.85 -1.79
CA THR A 274 -19.65 -4.87 -0.72
C THR A 274 -19.81 -6.12 0.12
N LEU A 275 -18.72 -6.88 0.24
CA LEU A 275 -18.65 -8.09 1.05
C LEU A 275 -17.60 -7.92 2.14
N LYS A 276 -17.98 -8.14 3.40
CA LYS A 276 -17.10 -7.95 4.55
C LYS A 276 -17.10 -9.12 5.53
N ASN A 277 -15.96 -9.30 6.20
CA ASN A 277 -15.83 -10.08 7.44
C ASN A 277 -16.34 -11.53 7.35
N ILE A 278 -16.13 -12.20 6.21
CA ILE A 278 -16.67 -13.53 5.95
C ILE A 278 -15.69 -14.40 5.19
N LYS A 279 -15.85 -15.71 5.29
CA LYS A 279 -15.08 -16.67 4.49
C LYS A 279 -15.91 -17.18 3.31
N ILE A 280 -15.34 -17.15 2.11
CA ILE A 280 -15.88 -17.70 0.87
C ILE A 280 -15.07 -18.94 0.51
N ALA A 281 -15.69 -20.11 0.55
CA ALA A 281 -14.97 -21.36 0.41
C ALA A 281 -15.60 -22.33 -0.57
N ASP A 282 -14.79 -23.27 -1.07
CA ASP A 282 -15.25 -24.43 -1.84
C ASP A 282 -16.14 -24.03 -3.04
N GLY A 283 -15.94 -22.83 -3.58
CA GLY A 283 -16.65 -22.35 -4.76
C GLY A 283 -16.16 -23.07 -6.00
N TYR A 284 -17.06 -23.45 -6.91
CA TYR A 284 -16.71 -24.22 -8.11
C TYR A 284 -17.48 -23.72 -9.33
N ALA A 285 -16.75 -23.18 -10.31
CA ALA A 285 -17.29 -22.71 -11.59
C ALA A 285 -16.64 -23.46 -12.76
N ASN A 286 -17.42 -24.34 -13.40
CA ASN A 286 -16.98 -25.08 -14.59
C ASN A 286 -18.16 -25.30 -15.53
N ASP A 287 -18.26 -24.51 -16.60
CA ASP A 287 -19.18 -24.77 -17.69
C ASP A 287 -18.45 -25.57 -18.78
N PRO A 288 -18.79 -26.86 -18.98
CA PRO A 288 -18.16 -27.67 -20.01
C PRO A 288 -18.46 -27.19 -21.44
N ASN A 289 -19.38 -26.24 -21.62
CA ASN A 289 -19.72 -25.65 -22.93
C ASN A 289 -18.95 -24.35 -23.22
N GLU A 290 -18.32 -23.74 -22.21
CA GLU A 290 -17.48 -22.56 -22.38
C GLU A 290 -16.04 -22.99 -22.67
N LEU A 291 -15.53 -22.61 -23.84
CA LEU A 291 -14.18 -23.01 -24.30
C LEU A 291 -13.06 -22.50 -23.39
N LEU A 292 -13.32 -21.45 -22.60
CA LEU A 292 -12.38 -20.81 -21.67
C LEU A 292 -12.69 -21.17 -20.20
N GLY A 293 -13.61 -22.12 -19.96
CA GLY A 293 -14.12 -22.44 -18.62
C GLY A 293 -15.08 -21.39 -18.09
N ASP A 294 -15.60 -21.62 -16.88
CA ASP A 294 -16.50 -20.69 -16.20
C ASP A 294 -15.75 -19.87 -15.13
N ARG A 295 -16.33 -18.74 -14.73
CA ARG A 295 -15.63 -17.64 -14.07
C ARG A 295 -15.79 -17.68 -12.55
N GLY A 296 -14.76 -17.28 -11.80
CA GLY A 296 -14.89 -16.87 -10.41
C GLY A 296 -15.53 -17.91 -9.50
N GLY A 297 -14.75 -18.86 -8.97
CA GLY A 297 -15.31 -19.95 -8.17
C GLY A 297 -16.00 -19.43 -6.91
N GLY A 298 -15.42 -18.41 -6.28
CA GLY A 298 -16.07 -17.67 -5.21
C GLY A 298 -17.09 -16.66 -5.77
N ILE A 299 -16.61 -15.68 -6.53
CA ILE A 299 -17.42 -14.57 -7.03
C ILE A 299 -17.13 -14.30 -8.50
N PHE A 300 -18.18 -14.16 -9.29
CA PHE A 300 -18.11 -13.59 -10.63
C PHE A 300 -18.88 -12.27 -10.63
N ALA A 301 -18.18 -11.18 -10.95
CA ALA A 301 -18.76 -9.87 -11.19
C ALA A 301 -18.71 -9.53 -12.68
N GLU A 302 -19.88 -9.26 -13.25
CA GLU A 302 -20.04 -8.90 -14.66
C GLU A 302 -19.50 -7.48 -14.96
N LYS A 303 -19.80 -6.98 -16.16
CA LYS A 303 -19.42 -5.64 -16.65
C LYS A 303 -20.10 -4.51 -15.87
N ARG A 304 -19.43 -3.36 -15.79
CA ARG A 304 -19.92 -2.13 -15.14
C ARG A 304 -20.35 -2.37 -13.70
N THR A 305 -19.59 -3.19 -12.99
CA THR A 305 -19.79 -3.49 -11.58
C THR A 305 -18.77 -2.76 -10.74
N ASN A 306 -19.12 -2.50 -9.49
CA ASN A 306 -18.14 -2.10 -8.49
C ASN A 306 -18.21 -3.09 -7.34
N ILE A 307 -17.07 -3.67 -6.99
CA ILE A 307 -16.97 -4.67 -5.94
C ILE A 307 -15.93 -4.27 -4.91
N THR A 308 -16.35 -4.27 -3.64
CA THR A 308 -15.49 -4.03 -2.49
C THR A 308 -15.44 -5.30 -1.63
N ILE A 309 -14.23 -5.82 -1.45
CA ILE A 309 -13.92 -6.98 -0.64
C ILE A 309 -13.07 -6.51 0.55
N GLU A 310 -13.61 -6.62 1.76
CA GLU A 310 -12.96 -6.10 2.96
C GLU A 310 -12.91 -7.16 4.07
N ASN A 311 -11.70 -7.55 4.51
CA ASN A 311 -11.54 -8.57 5.54
C ASN A 311 -12.25 -9.90 5.19
N VAL A 312 -12.08 -10.35 3.94
CA VAL A 312 -12.65 -11.60 3.44
C VAL A 312 -11.55 -12.63 3.22
N GLU A 313 -11.84 -13.89 3.54
CA GLU A 313 -10.98 -15.02 3.20
C GLU A 313 -11.60 -15.84 2.06
N PHE A 314 -10.90 -15.94 0.92
CA PHE A 314 -11.22 -16.85 -0.18
C PHE A 314 -10.37 -18.10 -0.06
N GLU A 315 -11.00 -19.25 0.17
CA GLU A 315 -10.28 -20.52 0.37
C GLU A 315 -10.80 -21.64 -0.55
N ASN A 316 -9.87 -22.34 -1.23
CA ASN A 316 -10.18 -23.52 -2.03
C ASN A 316 -11.25 -23.29 -3.11
N ASN A 317 -11.36 -22.06 -3.64
CA ASN A 317 -12.27 -21.78 -4.74
C ASN A 317 -11.60 -22.13 -6.07
N THR A 318 -12.36 -22.73 -6.97
CA THR A 318 -11.86 -23.30 -8.22
C THR A 318 -12.68 -22.81 -9.42
N ALA A 319 -12.02 -22.31 -10.47
CA ALA A 319 -12.66 -21.86 -11.70
C ALA A 319 -11.75 -21.98 -12.92
N GLY A 320 -12.30 -21.73 -14.11
CA GLY A 320 -11.53 -21.60 -15.35
C GLY A 320 -10.86 -20.24 -15.51
N GLU A 321 -11.47 -19.19 -14.95
CA GLU A 321 -10.94 -17.83 -14.94
C GLU A 321 -11.10 -17.28 -13.52
N GLY A 322 -9.98 -16.97 -12.84
CA GLY A 322 -9.96 -16.50 -11.46
C GLY A 322 -10.55 -17.50 -10.48
N GLY A 323 -9.71 -18.33 -9.84
CA GLY A 323 -10.19 -19.37 -8.92
C GLY A 323 -11.12 -18.82 -7.82
N ALA A 324 -10.82 -17.63 -7.29
CA ALA A 324 -11.62 -16.96 -6.28
C ALA A 324 -12.57 -15.90 -6.86
N LEU A 325 -12.03 -14.89 -7.54
CA LEU A 325 -12.75 -13.68 -7.95
C LEU A 325 -12.46 -13.36 -9.42
N THR A 326 -13.52 -13.11 -10.18
CA THR A 326 -13.39 -12.59 -11.54
C THR A 326 -14.22 -11.34 -11.73
N VAL A 327 -13.62 -10.28 -12.27
CA VAL A 327 -14.27 -8.99 -12.53
C VAL A 327 -14.01 -8.54 -13.97
N TYR A 328 -15.06 -8.17 -14.69
CA TYR A 328 -14.96 -7.82 -16.10
C TYR A 328 -15.34 -6.36 -16.39
N HIS A 329 -14.72 -5.80 -17.42
CA HIS A 329 -15.14 -4.66 -18.24
C HIS A 329 -15.78 -3.46 -17.56
N PHE A 330 -15.06 -2.34 -17.59
CA PHE A 330 -15.53 -1.04 -17.11
C PHE A 330 -15.94 -1.07 -15.63
N SER A 331 -15.24 -1.89 -14.85
CA SER A 331 -15.55 -2.18 -13.47
C SER A 331 -14.41 -1.74 -12.56
N LYS A 332 -14.70 -1.57 -11.27
CA LYS A 332 -13.69 -1.35 -10.23
C LYS A 332 -13.75 -2.48 -9.21
N ALA A 333 -12.58 -2.98 -8.85
CA ALA A 333 -12.42 -3.99 -7.81
C ALA A 333 -11.48 -3.46 -6.72
N VAL A 334 -11.97 -3.37 -5.49
CA VAL A 334 -11.21 -2.95 -4.32
C VAL A 334 -11.13 -4.10 -3.34
N VAL A 335 -9.91 -4.54 -3.04
CA VAL A 335 -9.64 -5.67 -2.15
C VAL A 335 -8.74 -5.19 -1.02
N ILE A 336 -9.24 -5.21 0.20
CA ILE A 336 -8.56 -4.65 1.37
C ILE A 336 -8.52 -5.70 2.49
N ASN A 337 -7.36 -5.84 3.13
CA ASN A 337 -7.19 -6.67 4.32
C ASN A 337 -7.70 -8.12 4.12
N SER A 338 -7.53 -8.68 2.92
CA SER A 338 -8.16 -9.93 2.54
C SER A 338 -7.14 -11.02 2.26
N ARG A 339 -7.57 -12.28 2.34
CA ARG A 339 -6.72 -13.46 2.19
C ARG A 339 -7.24 -14.36 1.05
N PHE A 340 -6.36 -14.76 0.16
CA PHE A 340 -6.65 -15.70 -0.94
C PHE A 340 -5.74 -16.90 -0.78
N ILE A 341 -6.31 -18.04 -0.37
CA ILE A 341 -5.56 -19.23 0.03
C ILE A 341 -6.01 -20.43 -0.81
N ASN A 342 -5.06 -21.11 -1.43
CA ASN A 342 -5.30 -22.36 -2.18
C ASN A 342 -6.40 -22.25 -3.26
N ASN A 343 -6.61 -21.07 -3.84
CA ASN A 343 -7.54 -20.92 -4.96
C ASN A 343 -6.89 -21.40 -6.26
N ASP A 344 -7.70 -21.96 -7.15
CA ASP A 344 -7.22 -22.69 -8.32
C ASP A 344 -7.96 -22.23 -9.60
N GLY A 345 -7.22 -21.60 -10.50
CA GLY A 345 -7.68 -21.12 -11.80
C GLY A 345 -7.36 -22.05 -12.96
N THR A 346 -7.00 -23.30 -12.70
CA THR A 346 -6.43 -24.21 -13.72
C THR A 346 -7.47 -25.12 -14.39
N LEU A 347 -8.77 -24.95 -14.12
CA LEU A 347 -9.81 -25.75 -14.80
C LEU A 347 -9.87 -25.47 -16.29
N SER A 348 -9.56 -24.25 -16.70
CA SER A 348 -9.36 -23.89 -18.10
C SER A 348 -7.88 -23.75 -18.40
N LEU A 349 -7.53 -23.93 -19.66
CA LEU A 349 -6.18 -23.70 -20.15
C LEU A 349 -6.07 -22.33 -20.85
N SER A 350 -6.82 -21.34 -20.34
CA SER A 350 -6.87 -20.00 -20.92
C SER A 350 -5.84 -19.06 -20.30
N GLU A 351 -5.51 -17.99 -21.02
CA GLU A 351 -4.67 -16.91 -20.49
C GLU A 351 -5.29 -16.24 -19.26
N GLN A 352 -6.61 -16.32 -19.09
CA GLN A 352 -7.37 -15.73 -17.98
C GLN A 352 -7.36 -16.59 -16.69
N GLY A 353 -6.71 -17.77 -16.70
CA GLY A 353 -6.67 -18.68 -15.57
C GLY A 353 -5.83 -18.17 -14.39
N ALA A 354 -6.27 -17.13 -13.69
CA ALA A 354 -5.62 -16.69 -12.45
C ALA A 354 -5.93 -17.64 -11.29
N GLY A 355 -4.99 -17.91 -10.41
CA GLY A 355 -5.29 -18.75 -9.26
C GLY A 355 -6.25 -18.11 -8.28
N ALA A 356 -6.12 -16.81 -7.98
CA ALA A 356 -7.08 -16.09 -7.15
C ALA A 356 -7.95 -15.11 -7.93
N ILE A 357 -7.37 -14.02 -8.43
CA ILE A 357 -8.12 -12.90 -9.02
C ILE A 357 -7.83 -12.77 -10.51
N HIS A 358 -8.87 -12.84 -11.34
CA HIS A 358 -8.80 -12.43 -12.74
C HIS A 358 -9.54 -11.11 -12.97
N VAL A 359 -8.90 -10.18 -13.69
CA VAL A 359 -9.55 -8.94 -14.16
C VAL A 359 -9.24 -8.63 -15.62
N ARG A 360 -10.22 -8.02 -16.31
CA ARG A 360 -10.05 -7.48 -17.67
C ARG A 360 -10.78 -6.16 -17.88
N ASP A 361 -10.10 -5.12 -18.37
CA ASP A 361 -10.65 -3.76 -18.51
C ASP A 361 -11.21 -3.23 -17.19
N VAL A 362 -10.45 -3.39 -16.10
CA VAL A 362 -10.84 -3.07 -14.72
C VAL A 362 -9.80 -2.17 -14.05
N GLU A 363 -10.24 -1.35 -13.10
CA GLU A 363 -9.36 -0.75 -12.10
C GLU A 363 -9.28 -1.68 -10.88
N LEU A 364 -8.14 -2.37 -10.70
CA LEU A 364 -7.93 -3.27 -9.57
C LEU A 364 -7.01 -2.63 -8.53
N ILE A 365 -7.53 -2.52 -7.30
CA ILE A 365 -6.81 -2.03 -6.12
C ILE A 365 -6.76 -3.15 -5.08
N VAL A 366 -5.56 -3.51 -4.65
CA VAL A 366 -5.28 -4.53 -3.64
C VAL A 366 -4.40 -3.93 -2.55
N GLU A 367 -4.90 -3.86 -1.32
CA GLU A 367 -4.20 -3.27 -0.19
C GLU A 367 -4.22 -4.22 1.01
N ASP A 368 -3.12 -4.29 1.75
CA ASP A 368 -2.97 -5.03 3.01
C ASP A 368 -3.40 -6.52 2.93
N SER A 369 -3.20 -7.15 1.77
CA SER A 369 -3.78 -8.47 1.47
C SER A 369 -2.72 -9.55 1.27
N ILE A 370 -3.13 -10.82 1.43
CA ILE A 370 -2.24 -11.98 1.35
C ILE A 370 -2.76 -12.98 0.30
N PHE A 371 -1.88 -13.38 -0.61
CA PHE A 371 -2.12 -14.39 -1.64
C PHE A 371 -1.16 -15.56 -1.40
N GLU A 372 -1.70 -16.69 -0.95
CA GLU A 372 -0.92 -17.84 -0.52
C GLU A 372 -1.32 -19.12 -1.26
N ASN A 373 -0.34 -19.81 -1.84
CA ASN A 373 -0.50 -21.14 -2.46
C ASN A 373 -1.58 -21.19 -3.57
N ASN A 374 -1.88 -20.07 -4.23
CA ASN A 374 -2.85 -20.06 -5.32
C ASN A 374 -2.21 -20.56 -6.63
N LYS A 375 -3.00 -21.25 -7.45
CA LYS A 375 -2.53 -21.94 -8.66
C LYS A 375 -3.22 -21.42 -9.89
N GLY A 376 -2.46 -20.88 -10.84
CA GLY A 376 -2.98 -20.33 -12.08
C GLY A 376 -2.36 -20.96 -13.32
N ILE A 377 -2.93 -20.64 -14.47
CA ILE A 377 -2.29 -20.73 -15.78
C ILE A 377 -1.36 -19.53 -16.00
N ASN A 378 -1.80 -18.32 -15.67
CA ASN A 378 -0.99 -17.09 -15.66
C ASN A 378 -1.41 -16.27 -14.45
N GLY A 379 -0.46 -15.77 -13.65
CA GLY A 379 -0.80 -15.09 -12.40
C GLY A 379 -1.33 -16.08 -11.36
N GLY A 380 -0.45 -16.73 -10.61
CA GLY A 380 -0.88 -17.67 -9.58
C GLY A 380 -1.76 -16.98 -8.53
N GLY A 381 -1.44 -15.74 -8.17
CA GLY A 381 -2.33 -14.85 -7.41
C GLY A 381 -3.27 -14.05 -8.32
N ILE A 382 -2.71 -13.14 -9.14
CA ILE A 382 -3.48 -12.14 -9.90
C ILE A 382 -3.15 -12.21 -11.39
N ASN A 383 -4.18 -12.21 -12.23
CA ASN A 383 -4.10 -12.03 -13.67
C ASN A 383 -4.87 -10.77 -14.06
N SER A 384 -4.18 -9.80 -14.68
CA SER A 384 -4.72 -8.48 -14.96
C SER A 384 -4.50 -8.10 -16.44
N LEU A 385 -5.56 -8.09 -17.23
CA LEU A 385 -5.50 -7.82 -18.66
C LEU A 385 -6.09 -6.45 -18.98
N ALA A 386 -5.35 -5.60 -19.71
CA ALA A 386 -5.80 -4.25 -20.08
C ALA A 386 -6.43 -3.52 -18.87
N SER A 387 -5.75 -3.52 -17.73
CA SER A 387 -6.33 -3.11 -16.45
C SER A 387 -5.33 -2.30 -15.65
N TRP A 388 -5.81 -1.29 -14.94
CA TRP A 388 -4.99 -0.61 -13.94
C TRP A 388 -4.78 -1.53 -12.75
N LEU A 389 -3.55 -1.58 -12.27
CA LEU A 389 -3.18 -2.44 -11.15
C LEU A 389 -2.51 -1.60 -10.07
N THR A 390 -3.09 -1.59 -8.89
CA THR A 390 -2.46 -1.06 -7.67
C THR A 390 -2.38 -2.15 -6.63
N VAL A 391 -1.17 -2.44 -6.16
CA VAL A 391 -0.90 -3.41 -5.09
C VAL A 391 -0.04 -2.73 -4.03
N LYS A 392 -0.55 -2.65 -2.80
CA LYS A 392 0.17 -2.03 -1.68
C LYS A 392 0.17 -2.91 -0.46
N ASN A 393 1.28 -2.88 0.29
CA ASN A 393 1.40 -3.53 1.61
C ASN A 393 0.99 -5.02 1.60
N SER A 394 1.16 -5.71 0.46
CA SER A 394 0.57 -7.01 0.23
C SER A 394 1.63 -8.10 0.07
N GLN A 395 1.24 -9.34 0.33
CA GLN A 395 2.16 -10.49 0.32
C GLN A 395 1.68 -11.54 -0.69
N PHE A 396 2.61 -12.05 -1.49
CA PHE A 396 2.41 -13.11 -2.46
C PHE A 396 3.38 -14.24 -2.18
N ILE A 397 2.87 -15.34 -1.63
CA ILE A 397 3.67 -16.41 -1.06
C ILE A 397 3.32 -17.73 -1.75
N ASN A 398 4.32 -18.38 -2.34
CA ASN A 398 4.22 -19.71 -2.93
C ASN A 398 3.09 -19.87 -3.97
N ASN A 399 2.76 -18.81 -4.69
CA ASN A 399 1.82 -18.91 -5.82
C ASN A 399 2.52 -19.55 -7.02
N ASP A 400 1.76 -20.30 -7.81
CA ASP A 400 2.31 -21.24 -8.79
C ASP A 400 1.56 -21.17 -10.12
N THR A 401 2.31 -21.09 -11.24
CA THR A 401 1.76 -21.13 -12.61
C THR A 401 2.31 -22.27 -13.46
N THR A 402 2.89 -23.29 -12.85
CA THR A 402 3.49 -24.45 -13.53
C THR A 402 2.51 -25.23 -14.38
N ALA A 403 1.21 -25.21 -14.02
CA ALA A 403 0.14 -25.81 -14.81
C ALA A 403 0.04 -25.20 -16.23
N GLY A 404 0.40 -23.93 -16.42
CA GLY A 404 0.38 -23.26 -17.72
C GLY A 404 1.51 -23.67 -18.67
N GLY A 405 2.69 -24.03 -18.12
CA GLY A 405 3.96 -24.17 -18.85
C GLY A 405 4.00 -25.07 -20.10
N PRO A 406 3.28 -26.22 -20.13
CA PRO A 406 3.35 -27.16 -21.27
C PRO A 406 2.28 -26.96 -22.35
N ILE A 407 1.48 -25.89 -22.32
CA ILE A 407 0.25 -25.80 -23.13
C ILE A 407 0.46 -24.92 -24.39
N GLY A 408 0.77 -25.56 -25.51
CA GLY A 408 0.61 -25.01 -26.87
C GLY A 408 1.69 -24.01 -27.36
N PRO A 409 1.54 -23.47 -28.59
CA PRO A 409 2.56 -22.63 -29.25
C PRO A 409 2.76 -21.25 -28.62
N ASN A 410 1.79 -20.79 -27.81
CA ASN A 410 1.86 -19.57 -27.01
C ASN A 410 1.89 -19.94 -25.52
N THR A 411 2.93 -20.67 -25.10
CA THR A 411 3.04 -21.21 -23.73
C THR A 411 2.61 -20.20 -22.69
N MET A 412 1.65 -20.62 -21.87
CA MET A 412 1.17 -19.90 -20.71
C MET A 412 2.00 -20.35 -19.49
N GLY A 413 1.89 -19.67 -18.35
CA GLY A 413 2.71 -19.94 -17.17
C GLY A 413 3.36 -18.69 -16.58
N TYR A 414 3.13 -17.51 -17.15
CA TYR A 414 3.86 -16.32 -16.74
C TYR A 414 3.33 -15.76 -15.41
N GLY A 415 4.22 -15.14 -14.65
CA GLY A 415 3.86 -14.43 -13.43
C GLY A 415 3.43 -15.40 -12.33
N GLY A 416 4.38 -16.02 -11.63
CA GLY A 416 4.07 -17.00 -10.58
C GLY A 416 3.12 -16.43 -9.53
N ALA A 417 3.23 -15.14 -9.18
CA ALA A 417 2.21 -14.42 -8.42
C ALA A 417 1.33 -13.52 -9.29
N ILE A 418 1.93 -12.57 -10.03
CA ILE A 418 1.17 -11.55 -10.78
C ILE A 418 1.52 -11.63 -12.26
N TYR A 419 0.49 -11.62 -13.10
CA TYR A 419 0.61 -11.46 -14.55
C TYR A 419 -0.17 -10.23 -15.02
N THR A 420 0.46 -9.40 -15.85
CA THR A 420 -0.24 -8.35 -16.61
C THR A 420 0.04 -8.44 -18.10
N ASP A 421 -0.97 -8.10 -18.90
CA ASP A 421 -0.83 -7.78 -20.33
C ASP A 421 -1.67 -6.55 -20.67
N GLY A 422 -0.98 -5.41 -20.81
CA GLY A 422 -1.59 -4.10 -20.98
C GLY A 422 -2.13 -3.51 -19.68
N LEU A 423 -1.89 -2.21 -19.47
CA LEU A 423 -2.26 -1.52 -18.22
C LEU A 423 -3.37 -0.47 -18.40
N LYS A 424 -3.92 -0.36 -19.60
CA LYS A 424 -4.92 0.64 -20.00
C LYS A 424 -6.35 0.11 -19.98
N VAL A 425 -7.32 0.96 -19.63
CA VAL A 425 -8.74 0.69 -19.83
C VAL A 425 -9.17 1.21 -21.21
N THR A 426 -9.90 0.39 -21.99
CA THR A 426 -10.61 0.88 -23.18
C THR A 426 -11.97 1.39 -22.73
N TYR A 427 -12.31 2.65 -23.00
CA TYR A 427 -13.63 3.23 -22.68
C TYR A 427 -14.69 2.87 -23.73
N PRO A 428 -16.00 3.00 -23.42
CA PRO A 428 -17.07 2.67 -24.36
C PRO A 428 -17.06 3.48 -25.67
N ASP A 429 -16.44 4.65 -25.67
CA ASP A 429 -16.23 5.50 -26.85
C ASP A 429 -15.00 5.11 -27.67
N GLY A 430 -14.27 4.06 -27.26
CA GLY A 430 -13.05 3.57 -27.89
C GLY A 430 -11.78 4.32 -27.46
N THR A 431 -11.89 5.29 -26.56
CA THR A 431 -10.73 6.01 -26.02
C THR A 431 -9.87 5.06 -25.18
N GLN A 432 -8.55 5.17 -25.33
CA GLN A 432 -7.57 4.47 -24.50
C GLN A 432 -6.65 5.49 -23.86
N THR A 433 -6.42 5.38 -22.57
CA THR A 433 -5.43 6.17 -21.82
C THR A 433 -4.27 5.26 -21.42
N GLY A 434 -3.04 5.78 -21.37
CA GLY A 434 -1.93 5.03 -20.77
C GLY A 434 -2.26 4.67 -19.32
N GLY A 435 -1.84 3.51 -18.85
CA GLY A 435 -2.13 3.08 -17.50
C GLY A 435 -0.93 2.59 -16.71
N THR A 436 -1.15 2.37 -15.41
CA THR A 436 -0.08 2.11 -14.45
C THR A 436 -0.27 0.76 -13.75
N ALA A 437 0.83 0.02 -13.59
CA ALA A 437 0.99 -1.00 -12.57
C ALA A 437 1.85 -0.43 -11.44
N LEU A 438 1.23 -0.19 -10.29
CA LEU A 438 1.88 0.25 -9.06
C LEU A 438 1.98 -0.92 -8.09
N ILE A 439 3.20 -1.28 -7.70
CA ILE A 439 3.48 -2.23 -6.63
C ILE A 439 4.31 -1.51 -5.56
N GLN A 440 3.79 -1.41 -4.34
CA GLN A 440 4.45 -0.66 -3.28
C GLN A 440 4.45 -1.45 -1.96
N ASN A 441 5.55 -1.38 -1.21
CA ASN A 441 5.66 -1.98 0.13
C ASN A 441 5.25 -3.47 0.17
N SER A 442 5.50 -4.22 -0.91
CA SER A 442 4.93 -5.55 -1.10
C SER A 442 6.01 -6.63 -1.15
N TYR A 443 5.64 -7.85 -0.74
CA TYR A 443 6.57 -8.97 -0.62
C TYR A 443 6.16 -10.16 -1.50
N PHE A 444 7.07 -10.61 -2.35
CA PHE A 444 6.90 -11.75 -3.25
C PHE A 444 7.90 -12.83 -2.86
N GLN A 445 7.41 -13.93 -2.29
CA GLN A 445 8.25 -15.01 -1.79
C GLN A 445 7.90 -16.36 -2.38
N GLY A 446 8.92 -17.09 -2.86
CA GLY A 446 8.76 -18.52 -3.18
C GLY A 446 7.80 -18.81 -4.32
N ASN A 447 7.40 -17.79 -5.10
CA ASN A 447 6.47 -17.98 -6.21
C ASN A 447 7.17 -18.65 -7.39
N ILE A 448 6.42 -19.46 -8.14
CA ILE A 448 6.94 -20.27 -9.24
C ILE A 448 6.23 -19.89 -10.53
N GLY A 449 6.99 -19.33 -11.47
CA GLY A 449 6.55 -19.04 -12.84
C GLY A 449 6.97 -20.16 -13.79
N ALA A 450 6.12 -20.57 -14.72
CA ALA A 450 6.54 -21.33 -15.89
C ALA A 450 6.82 -20.38 -17.07
N GLY A 451 8.05 -20.38 -17.57
CA GLY A 451 8.47 -19.57 -18.69
C GLY A 451 9.01 -18.20 -18.31
N SER A 452 8.32 -17.41 -17.48
CA SER A 452 8.78 -16.07 -17.10
C SER A 452 8.13 -15.48 -15.86
N GLY A 453 8.87 -14.61 -15.16
CA GLY A 453 8.37 -13.81 -14.05
C GLY A 453 7.99 -14.68 -12.86
N GLY A 454 8.98 -15.24 -12.16
CA GLY A 454 8.70 -16.17 -11.05
C GLY A 454 7.89 -15.51 -9.94
N GLY A 455 8.25 -14.29 -9.54
CA GLY A 455 7.41 -13.44 -8.71
C GLY A 455 6.32 -12.75 -9.54
N ALA A 456 6.72 -11.93 -10.50
CA ALA A 456 5.77 -11.19 -11.34
C ALA A 456 6.22 -11.09 -12.80
N PHE A 457 5.24 -11.06 -13.70
CA PHE A 457 5.38 -10.70 -15.10
C PHE A 457 4.51 -9.47 -15.36
N LEU A 458 5.14 -8.32 -15.55
CA LEU A 458 4.48 -7.03 -15.73
C LEU A 458 4.72 -6.51 -17.14
N PHE A 459 3.74 -6.66 -18.01
CA PHE A 459 3.82 -6.24 -19.40
C PHE A 459 2.75 -5.21 -19.71
N GLY A 460 3.16 -4.09 -20.30
CA GLY A 460 2.28 -3.00 -20.74
C GLY A 460 2.40 -2.74 -22.24
N TYR A 461 1.93 -1.57 -22.68
CA TYR A 461 2.08 -1.04 -24.04
C TYR A 461 2.70 0.38 -24.06
N ASP A 462 2.89 0.95 -25.25
CA ASP A 462 3.74 2.14 -25.53
C ASP A 462 3.47 3.43 -24.70
N ASN A 463 2.38 3.53 -23.94
CA ASN A 463 2.04 4.66 -23.05
C ASN A 463 1.85 4.25 -21.58
N ASP A 464 2.03 2.98 -21.27
CA ASP A 464 1.84 2.46 -19.93
C ASP A 464 3.10 2.69 -19.08
N GLU A 465 2.94 2.64 -17.77
CA GLU A 465 3.99 2.81 -16.79
C GLU A 465 3.98 1.68 -15.75
N ILE A 466 5.16 1.25 -15.32
CA ILE A 466 5.34 0.27 -14.25
C ILE A 466 6.16 0.94 -13.15
N LEU A 467 5.62 0.95 -11.93
CA LEU A 467 6.28 1.51 -10.75
C LEU A 467 6.32 0.48 -9.63
N ILE A 468 7.52 0.07 -9.24
CA ILE A 468 7.77 -0.85 -8.14
C ILE A 468 8.61 -0.13 -7.10
N GLU A 469 8.07 0.01 -5.89
CA GLU A 469 8.71 0.76 -4.82
C GLU A 469 8.72 0.00 -3.50
N ASN A 470 9.80 0.15 -2.74
CA ASN A 470 9.91 -0.32 -1.35
C ASN A 470 9.52 -1.80 -1.18
N SER A 471 9.76 -2.62 -2.19
CA SER A 471 9.25 -3.99 -2.26
C SER A 471 10.38 -5.01 -2.18
N ARG A 472 10.03 -6.28 -1.99
CA ARG A 472 11.01 -7.37 -1.97
C ARG A 472 10.54 -8.57 -2.78
N PHE A 473 11.42 -9.09 -3.63
CA PHE A 473 11.24 -10.32 -4.39
C PHE A 473 12.30 -11.31 -3.93
N SER A 474 11.90 -12.32 -3.17
CA SER A 474 12.81 -13.29 -2.56
C SER A 474 12.48 -14.71 -2.98
N GLN A 475 13.49 -15.50 -3.35
CA GLN A 475 13.35 -16.94 -3.57
C GLN A 475 12.30 -17.34 -4.64
N ASN A 476 11.97 -16.42 -5.55
CA ASN A 476 11.06 -16.72 -6.64
C ASN A 476 11.81 -17.46 -7.75
N THR A 477 11.13 -18.40 -8.39
CA THR A 477 11.75 -19.32 -9.35
C THR A 477 10.99 -19.31 -10.67
N VAL A 478 11.73 -19.33 -11.78
CA VAL A 478 11.17 -19.66 -13.08
C VAL A 478 11.60 -21.07 -13.48
N ILE A 479 10.63 -21.90 -13.86
CA ILE A 479 10.85 -23.18 -14.53
C ILE A 479 10.73 -22.93 -16.03
N ALA A 480 11.61 -23.56 -16.82
CA ALA A 480 11.58 -23.44 -18.27
C ALA A 480 10.22 -23.86 -18.85
N ASP A 481 9.66 -23.07 -19.77
CA ASP A 481 8.48 -23.50 -20.53
C ASP A 481 8.84 -24.56 -21.58
N SER A 482 7.85 -25.04 -22.34
CA SER A 482 8.08 -26.05 -23.39
C SER A 482 9.03 -25.61 -24.52
N ARG A 483 9.33 -24.31 -24.64
CA ARG A 483 10.28 -23.74 -25.59
C ARG A 483 11.69 -23.60 -24.98
N GLY A 484 11.85 -23.91 -23.70
CA GLY A 484 13.09 -23.74 -22.95
C GLY A 484 13.31 -22.31 -22.46
N ILE A 485 12.29 -21.44 -22.48
CA ILE A 485 12.42 -20.04 -22.04
C ILE A 485 12.20 -19.97 -20.52
N GLY A 486 12.99 -19.16 -19.81
CA GLY A 486 12.91 -19.03 -18.36
C GLY A 486 13.44 -17.69 -17.85
N ASN A 487 12.67 -16.61 -18.02
CA ASN A 487 13.18 -15.24 -17.86
C ASN A 487 12.63 -14.53 -16.61
N GLY A 488 13.48 -13.84 -15.85
CA GLY A 488 13.06 -12.98 -14.74
C GLY A 488 12.60 -13.77 -13.52
N GLY A 489 13.53 -14.23 -12.68
CA GLY A 489 13.21 -15.09 -11.53
C GLY A 489 12.35 -14.37 -10.51
N GLY A 490 12.73 -13.16 -10.10
CA GLY A 490 11.89 -12.27 -9.30
C GLY A 490 10.85 -11.57 -10.16
N LEU A 491 11.29 -10.90 -11.22
CA LEU A 491 10.44 -10.06 -12.05
C LEU A 491 10.84 -10.14 -13.53
N ARG A 492 9.86 -10.18 -14.42
CA ARG A 492 10.02 -9.77 -15.81
C ARG A 492 9.14 -8.55 -16.08
N THR A 493 9.70 -7.51 -16.66
CA THR A 493 8.98 -6.25 -16.94
C THR A 493 9.34 -5.68 -18.30
N GLY A 494 8.40 -5.03 -18.99
CA GLY A 494 8.74 -4.24 -20.18
C GLY A 494 7.59 -3.85 -21.09
N ASN A 495 7.96 -3.31 -22.27
CA ASN A 495 7.06 -2.78 -23.30
C ASN A 495 6.22 -1.59 -22.83
N VAL A 496 6.85 -0.69 -22.09
CA VAL A 496 6.22 0.47 -21.45
C VAL A 496 6.94 1.77 -21.78
N ALA A 497 6.26 2.89 -21.61
CA ALA A 497 6.90 4.21 -21.70
C ALA A 497 7.97 4.37 -20.60
N LEU A 498 7.65 3.90 -19.38
CA LEU A 498 8.55 3.98 -18.25
C LEU A 498 8.39 2.78 -17.30
N ALA A 499 9.49 2.11 -16.97
CA ALA A 499 9.55 1.18 -15.85
C ALA A 499 10.49 1.71 -14.77
N THR A 500 10.01 1.90 -13.55
CA THR A 500 10.83 2.34 -12.42
C THR A 500 10.79 1.30 -11.31
N ILE A 501 11.97 0.87 -10.88
CA ILE A 501 12.21 0.02 -9.72
C ILE A 501 12.99 0.85 -8.71
N LYS A 502 12.43 1.09 -7.54
CA LYS A 502 13.03 1.96 -6.53
C LYS A 502 12.98 1.31 -5.15
N ASN A 503 14.04 1.47 -4.36
CA ASN A 503 14.08 1.00 -2.97
C ASN A 503 13.73 -0.49 -2.82
N THR A 504 14.03 -1.32 -3.83
CA THR A 504 13.51 -2.69 -3.93
C THR A 504 14.64 -3.71 -3.82
N THR A 505 14.39 -4.81 -3.11
CA THR A 505 15.36 -5.89 -2.94
C THR A 505 14.95 -7.13 -3.73
N PHE A 506 15.86 -7.60 -4.59
CA PHE A 506 15.76 -8.89 -5.27
C PHE A 506 16.80 -9.83 -4.68
N ASP A 507 16.38 -10.86 -3.98
CA ASP A 507 17.30 -11.81 -3.37
C ASP A 507 16.98 -13.28 -3.64
N ASN A 508 18.02 -14.06 -3.91
CA ASN A 508 17.94 -15.52 -4.06
C ASN A 508 16.91 -16.00 -5.09
N ASN A 509 16.58 -15.18 -6.09
CA ASN A 509 15.68 -15.58 -7.17
C ASN A 509 16.42 -16.41 -8.23
N LEU A 510 15.70 -17.31 -8.90
CA LEU A 510 16.26 -18.26 -9.86
C LEU A 510 15.53 -18.18 -11.21
N ALA A 511 16.30 -18.08 -12.29
CA ALA A 511 15.80 -18.14 -13.66
C ALA A 511 16.83 -18.79 -14.60
N ILE A 512 16.50 -18.97 -15.88
CA ILE A 512 17.49 -19.21 -16.93
C ILE A 512 18.18 -17.90 -17.29
N SER A 513 17.45 -16.78 -17.25
CA SER A 513 18.05 -15.48 -17.49
C SER A 513 17.39 -14.36 -16.71
N GLY A 514 18.20 -13.45 -16.18
CA GLY A 514 17.72 -12.41 -15.27
C GLY A 514 17.23 -13.04 -13.98
N GLY A 515 18.13 -13.66 -13.20
CA GLY A 515 17.77 -14.36 -11.97
C GLY A 515 16.93 -13.48 -11.04
N GLY A 516 17.35 -12.22 -10.82
CA GLY A 516 16.53 -11.21 -10.18
C GLY A 516 15.47 -10.62 -11.12
N VAL A 517 15.92 -9.90 -12.14
CA VAL A 517 15.03 -9.13 -13.05
C VAL A 517 15.36 -9.38 -14.52
N TRP A 518 14.34 -9.47 -15.37
CA TRP A 518 14.45 -9.32 -16.82
C TRP A 518 13.71 -8.05 -17.27
N ILE A 519 14.41 -7.12 -17.93
CA ILE A 519 13.84 -5.94 -18.58
C ILE A 519 13.76 -6.19 -20.09
N ASP A 520 12.54 -6.16 -20.62
CA ASP A 520 12.22 -6.60 -21.98
C ASP A 520 12.57 -5.59 -23.07
N VAL A 521 12.63 -6.09 -24.32
CA VAL A 521 12.77 -5.24 -25.51
C VAL A 521 11.54 -4.35 -25.66
N ARG A 522 11.75 -3.08 -26.05
CA ARG A 522 10.74 -2.04 -26.38
C ARG A 522 10.30 -1.12 -25.25
N SER A 523 10.79 -1.25 -24.03
CA SER A 523 10.61 -0.15 -23.07
C SER A 523 11.36 1.09 -23.55
N THR A 524 10.71 2.26 -23.48
CA THR A 524 11.37 3.52 -23.88
C THR A 524 12.48 3.89 -22.91
N GLN A 525 12.21 3.74 -21.61
CA GLN A 525 13.19 3.95 -20.54
C GLN A 525 12.89 3.04 -19.35
N SER A 526 13.94 2.61 -18.65
CA SER A 526 13.84 1.99 -17.34
C SER A 526 14.78 2.63 -16.32
N ASN A 527 14.37 2.69 -15.06
CA ASN A 527 15.18 3.25 -13.97
C ASN A 527 15.22 2.26 -12.80
N ILE A 528 16.43 1.97 -12.31
CA ILE A 528 16.66 1.19 -11.10
C ILE A 528 17.39 2.10 -10.10
N ILE A 529 16.78 2.35 -8.95
CA ILE A 529 17.23 3.37 -8.01
C ILE A 529 17.25 2.77 -6.61
N ASN A 530 18.30 3.01 -5.81
CA ASN A 530 18.34 2.62 -4.39
C ASN A 530 17.98 1.15 -4.15
N SER A 531 18.39 0.25 -5.04
CA SER A 531 17.91 -1.14 -5.01
C SER A 531 19.04 -2.09 -4.67
N THR A 532 18.70 -3.26 -4.14
CA THR A 532 19.65 -4.29 -3.75
C THR A 532 19.37 -5.58 -4.52
N PHE A 533 20.38 -6.13 -5.18
CA PHE A 533 20.32 -7.42 -5.88
C PHE A 533 21.33 -8.36 -5.27
N SER A 534 20.87 -9.37 -4.53
CA SER A 534 21.75 -10.23 -3.73
C SER A 534 21.50 -11.72 -3.96
N GLY A 535 22.52 -12.48 -4.34
CA GLY A 535 22.42 -13.94 -4.39
C GLY A 535 21.50 -14.51 -5.47
N ASN A 536 21.06 -13.72 -6.45
CA ASN A 536 20.21 -14.19 -7.53
C ASN A 536 21.01 -15.06 -8.52
N LYS A 537 20.33 -16.00 -9.19
CA LYS A 537 20.96 -17.03 -9.99
C LYS A 537 20.33 -17.19 -11.37
N ALA A 538 21.19 -17.32 -12.38
CA ALA A 538 20.84 -17.75 -13.71
C ALA A 538 21.42 -19.15 -13.99
N GLU A 539 20.56 -20.16 -14.11
CA GLU A 539 20.94 -21.57 -14.30
C GLU A 539 20.09 -22.26 -15.38
N HIS A 540 20.73 -23.10 -16.21
CA HIS A 540 20.06 -23.90 -17.24
C HIS A 540 20.80 -25.23 -17.43
N PRO A 541 20.13 -26.37 -17.71
CA PRO A 541 20.81 -27.66 -17.86
C PRO A 541 21.91 -27.71 -18.93
N THR A 542 21.87 -26.85 -19.95
CA THR A 542 22.94 -26.75 -20.97
C THR A 542 24.13 -25.88 -20.54
N GLY A 543 23.99 -25.15 -19.43
CA GLY A 543 24.93 -24.10 -18.99
C GLY A 543 24.70 -22.75 -19.67
N GLU A 544 23.78 -22.65 -20.64
CA GLU A 544 23.44 -21.39 -21.33
C GLU A 544 22.43 -20.58 -20.50
N ALA A 545 22.94 -19.86 -19.50
CA ALA A 545 22.17 -18.97 -18.63
C ALA A 545 22.84 -17.59 -18.53
N TYR A 546 22.06 -16.52 -18.33
CA TYR A 546 22.56 -15.16 -18.52
C TYR A 546 22.02 -14.17 -17.48
N GLY A 547 22.85 -13.29 -16.94
CA GLY A 547 22.38 -12.22 -16.06
C GLY A 547 21.86 -12.74 -14.72
N GLY A 548 22.77 -13.10 -13.80
CA GLY A 548 22.37 -13.61 -12.48
C GLY A 548 21.51 -12.62 -11.71
N ALA A 549 21.91 -11.35 -11.65
CA ALA A 549 21.09 -10.28 -11.10
C ALA A 549 20.03 -9.82 -12.10
N MET A 550 20.48 -9.42 -13.29
CA MET A 550 19.64 -8.72 -14.27
C MET A 550 19.97 -9.13 -15.71
N THR A 551 18.92 -9.26 -16.52
CA THR A 551 19.02 -9.18 -17.97
C THR A 551 18.31 -7.94 -18.46
N ILE A 552 18.97 -7.11 -19.27
CA ILE A 552 18.47 -5.80 -19.71
C ILE A 552 18.50 -5.71 -21.23
N GLN A 553 17.34 -5.42 -21.84
CA GLN A 553 17.17 -5.35 -23.30
C GLN A 553 16.57 -3.99 -23.77
N SER A 554 16.62 -2.97 -22.93
CA SER A 554 16.15 -1.60 -23.23
C SER A 554 16.99 -0.54 -22.51
N PRO A 555 16.92 0.74 -22.94
CA PRO A 555 17.57 1.85 -22.24
C PRO A 555 17.30 1.83 -20.73
N THR A 556 18.36 1.79 -19.92
CA THR A 556 18.22 1.68 -18.46
C THR A 556 19.24 2.53 -17.71
N ASN A 557 18.78 3.33 -16.75
CA ASN A 557 19.62 4.00 -15.78
C ASN A 557 19.59 3.23 -14.45
N ILE A 558 20.77 3.00 -13.88
CA ILE A 558 20.95 2.34 -12.59
C ILE A 558 21.73 3.31 -11.69
N THR A 559 21.12 3.71 -10.57
CA THR A 559 21.67 4.74 -9.69
C THR A 559 21.60 4.27 -8.24
N ASN A 560 22.68 4.47 -7.48
CA ASN A 560 22.73 4.16 -6.05
C ASN A 560 22.23 2.73 -5.75
N THR A 561 22.75 1.74 -6.47
CA THR A 561 22.28 0.34 -6.39
C THR A 561 23.41 -0.58 -5.95
N THR A 562 23.10 -1.63 -5.18
CA THR A 562 24.07 -2.62 -4.71
C THR A 562 23.79 -3.97 -5.38
N ILE A 563 24.74 -4.49 -6.16
CA ILE A 563 24.62 -5.72 -6.92
C ILE A 563 25.70 -6.69 -6.44
N VAL A 564 25.32 -7.71 -5.68
CA VAL A 564 26.26 -8.54 -4.94
C VAL A 564 25.94 -10.04 -4.98
N ASN A 565 26.98 -10.88 -5.07
CA ASN A 565 26.86 -12.35 -4.98
C ASN A 565 25.90 -12.99 -6.00
N ASN A 566 25.61 -12.33 -7.12
CA ASN A 566 24.73 -12.91 -8.13
C ASN A 566 25.54 -13.81 -9.08
N THR A 567 24.94 -14.92 -9.50
CA THR A 567 25.65 -15.96 -10.26
C THR A 567 24.96 -16.30 -11.58
N SER A 568 25.74 -16.58 -12.61
CA SER A 568 25.27 -17.04 -13.90
C SER A 568 26.11 -18.22 -14.38
N GLN A 569 25.48 -19.28 -14.89
CA GLN A 569 26.23 -20.39 -15.48
C GLN A 569 26.89 -20.02 -16.81
N GLY A 570 26.33 -19.05 -17.55
CA GLY A 570 26.91 -18.50 -18.77
C GLY A 570 27.62 -17.19 -18.50
N ILE A 571 27.00 -16.07 -18.87
CA ILE A 571 27.64 -14.73 -18.90
C ILE A 571 26.92 -13.78 -17.94
N GLY A 572 27.67 -12.84 -17.35
CA GLY A 572 27.14 -11.74 -16.55
C GLY A 572 26.45 -12.22 -15.28
N GLY A 573 27.22 -12.53 -14.24
CA GLY A 573 26.67 -12.81 -12.91
C GLY A 573 25.85 -11.63 -12.37
N GLY A 574 26.30 -10.40 -12.61
CA GLY A 574 25.52 -9.20 -12.32
C GLY A 574 24.54 -8.89 -13.46
N ILE A 575 25.00 -8.16 -14.48
CA ILE A 575 24.16 -7.65 -15.56
C ILE A 575 24.49 -8.34 -16.89
N PHE A 576 23.46 -8.74 -17.63
CA PHE A 576 23.60 -9.19 -19.00
C PHE A 576 22.75 -8.36 -19.97
N SER A 577 23.25 -8.14 -21.18
CA SER A 577 22.50 -7.52 -22.29
C SER A 577 22.88 -8.17 -23.63
N TRP A 578 21.88 -8.42 -24.50
CA TRP A 578 22.06 -9.12 -25.78
C TRP A 578 22.35 -8.12 -26.91
N ASP A 579 23.37 -7.30 -26.71
CA ASP A 579 23.73 -6.22 -27.62
C ASP A 579 25.25 -5.99 -27.59
N PRO A 580 26.01 -6.74 -28.40
CA PRO A 580 27.47 -6.64 -28.40
C PRO A 580 27.98 -5.30 -28.95
N ASP A 581 27.14 -4.54 -29.66
CA ASP A 581 27.51 -3.28 -30.31
C ASP A 581 27.21 -2.04 -29.45
N ASN A 582 26.75 -2.21 -28.20
CA ASN A 582 26.47 -1.11 -27.26
C ASN A 582 25.43 -0.09 -27.77
N LEU A 583 24.46 -0.55 -28.56
CA LEU A 583 23.35 0.26 -29.09
C LEU A 583 22.25 0.55 -28.05
N ILE A 584 22.07 -0.31 -27.06
CA ILE A 584 21.15 -0.18 -25.94
C ILE A 584 21.91 0.54 -24.80
N PRO A 585 21.62 1.81 -24.48
CA PRO A 585 22.35 2.51 -23.42
C PRO A 585 21.98 1.96 -22.04
N ILE A 586 22.98 1.46 -21.30
CA ILE A 586 22.85 1.08 -19.89
C ILE A 586 23.84 1.92 -19.11
N THR A 587 23.33 2.87 -18.32
CA THR A 587 24.13 3.82 -17.55
C THR A 587 24.11 3.45 -16.08
N VAL A 588 25.29 3.35 -15.45
CA VAL A 588 25.42 3.08 -14.01
C VAL A 588 26.09 4.27 -13.32
N SER A 589 25.58 4.66 -12.16
CA SER A 589 26.13 5.75 -11.33
C SER A 589 25.99 5.40 -9.84
N ASN A 590 26.98 5.78 -9.03
CA ASN A 590 26.98 5.47 -7.59
C ASN A 590 26.63 4.00 -7.29
N THR A 591 27.07 3.04 -8.13
CA THR A 591 26.62 1.64 -8.05
C THR A 591 27.75 0.70 -7.63
N ILE A 592 27.44 -0.23 -6.72
CA ILE A 592 28.37 -1.25 -6.20
C ILE A 592 28.16 -2.58 -6.95
N PHE A 593 29.26 -3.21 -7.38
CA PHE A 593 29.30 -4.54 -7.97
C PHE A 593 30.26 -5.44 -7.18
N VAL A 594 29.75 -6.40 -6.39
CA VAL A 594 30.60 -7.24 -5.52
C VAL A 594 30.38 -8.72 -5.76
N ASP A 595 31.45 -9.49 -5.97
CA ASP A 595 31.41 -10.97 -6.00
C ASP A 595 30.33 -11.56 -6.91
N ASN A 596 29.99 -10.86 -7.99
CA ASN A 596 29.11 -11.42 -9.00
C ASN A 596 29.94 -12.34 -9.88
N PHE A 597 29.41 -13.52 -10.22
CA PHE A 597 30.19 -14.58 -10.85
C PHE A 597 29.50 -15.16 -12.07
N ALA A 598 30.31 -15.47 -13.09
CA ALA A 598 29.85 -16.10 -14.32
C ALA A 598 30.77 -17.30 -14.64
N ASN A 599 30.21 -18.48 -14.86
CA ASN A 599 30.97 -19.73 -15.06
C ASN A 599 31.18 -20.11 -16.55
N GLY A 600 30.65 -19.32 -17.49
CA GLY A 600 30.71 -19.61 -18.91
C GLY A 600 32.08 -19.32 -19.55
N ASN A 601 32.20 -19.64 -20.85
CA ASN A 601 33.41 -19.41 -21.66
C ASN A 601 33.71 -17.91 -21.92
N ASP A 602 32.91 -16.99 -21.38
CA ASP A 602 33.07 -15.55 -21.50
C ASP A 602 33.11 -14.93 -20.09
N PHE A 603 34.31 -14.59 -19.62
CA PHE A 603 34.63 -14.41 -18.20
C PHE A 603 34.35 -12.99 -17.70
N THR A 604 33.37 -12.32 -18.30
CA THR A 604 32.88 -11.04 -17.80
C THR A 604 31.90 -11.31 -16.65
N HIS A 605 32.47 -11.42 -15.44
CA HIS A 605 31.76 -11.86 -14.25
C HIS A 605 30.67 -10.88 -13.79
N HIS A 606 30.95 -9.58 -13.77
CA HIS A 606 30.01 -8.57 -13.28
C HIS A 606 29.00 -8.11 -14.34
N SER A 607 29.44 -7.90 -15.59
CA SER A 607 28.58 -7.42 -16.67
C SER A 607 28.95 -8.09 -17.99
N SER A 608 28.01 -8.38 -18.88
CA SER A 608 28.31 -9.04 -20.17
C SER A 608 29.15 -8.20 -21.14
N ARG A 609 29.29 -6.91 -20.86
CA ARG A 609 30.01 -5.89 -21.64
C ARG A 609 30.33 -4.70 -20.73
N GLN A 610 31.20 -3.80 -21.18
CA GLN A 610 31.42 -2.52 -20.52
C GLN A 610 30.19 -1.60 -20.68
N LEU A 611 29.69 -1.06 -19.57
CA LEU A 611 28.51 -0.20 -19.46
C LEU A 611 28.88 1.30 -19.55
N ILE A 612 27.88 2.16 -19.72
CA ILE A 612 28.07 3.61 -19.75
C ILE A 612 28.34 4.11 -18.33
N ASP A 613 29.45 4.82 -18.16
CA ASP A 613 29.88 5.35 -16.88
C ASP A 613 29.17 6.67 -16.56
N GLY A 614 28.22 6.62 -15.64
CA GLY A 614 27.61 7.81 -15.02
C GLY A 614 28.43 8.39 -13.87
N GLY A 615 29.53 7.74 -13.48
CA GLY A 615 30.44 8.19 -12.42
C GLY A 615 30.27 7.45 -11.09
N ASN A 616 31.37 7.44 -10.31
CA ASN A 616 31.43 6.97 -8.92
C ASN A 616 30.89 5.54 -8.72
N ASN A 617 31.20 4.64 -9.64
CA ASN A 617 30.88 3.21 -9.52
C ASN A 617 32.03 2.48 -8.82
N LEU A 618 31.71 1.38 -8.13
CA LEU A 618 32.69 0.56 -7.41
C LEU A 618 32.52 -0.91 -7.78
N GLN A 619 33.62 -1.62 -8.03
CA GLN A 619 33.62 -3.08 -8.17
C GLN A 619 34.65 -3.77 -7.29
N PHE A 620 34.29 -4.98 -6.86
CA PHE A 620 35.19 -5.92 -6.21
C PHE A 620 34.80 -7.38 -6.54
N PRO A 621 35.74 -8.28 -6.82
CA PRO A 621 37.16 -8.03 -7.05
C PRO A 621 37.43 -7.22 -8.33
N GLY A 622 38.71 -6.94 -8.58
CA GLY A 622 39.17 -6.39 -9.87
C GLY A 622 39.11 -7.41 -11.01
N LEU A 623 39.82 -7.12 -12.11
CA LEU A 623 39.93 -8.05 -13.24
C LEU A 623 40.53 -9.39 -12.83
N THR A 624 40.04 -10.45 -13.47
CA THR A 624 40.68 -11.76 -13.40
C THR A 624 41.82 -11.87 -14.42
N THR A 625 42.57 -12.97 -14.37
CA THR A 625 43.61 -13.25 -15.37
C THR A 625 43.07 -13.65 -16.74
N HIS A 626 41.74 -13.74 -16.91
CA HIS A 626 41.16 -14.17 -18.18
C HIS A 626 41.25 -13.06 -19.25
N PRO A 627 41.64 -13.35 -20.50
CA PRO A 627 41.82 -12.34 -21.56
C PRO A 627 40.56 -11.56 -21.95
N LYS A 628 39.37 -12.06 -21.63
CA LYS A 628 38.08 -11.38 -21.82
C LYS A 628 37.54 -10.71 -20.55
N SER A 629 38.32 -10.67 -19.46
CA SER A 629 37.89 -9.96 -18.25
C SER A 629 37.92 -8.46 -18.53
N GLU A 630 36.80 -7.79 -18.28
CA GLU A 630 36.66 -6.33 -18.45
C GLU A 630 36.09 -5.68 -17.19
N PHE A 631 36.38 -4.39 -17.02
CA PHE A 631 35.77 -3.58 -15.97
C PHE A 631 34.33 -3.27 -16.34
N VAL A 632 33.45 -3.15 -15.34
CA VAL A 632 32.04 -2.83 -15.57
C VAL A 632 31.89 -1.48 -16.27
N THR A 633 32.67 -0.47 -15.88
CA THR A 633 32.79 0.81 -16.60
C THR A 633 34.27 1.20 -16.77
N PRO A 634 34.62 2.10 -17.72
CA PRO A 634 35.99 2.52 -17.95
C PRO A 634 36.73 3.09 -16.73
N ASN A 635 36.04 3.83 -15.85
CA ASN A 635 36.65 4.52 -14.70
C ASN A 635 36.17 3.98 -13.35
N ILE A 636 35.74 2.72 -13.30
CA ILE A 636 35.23 2.12 -12.07
C ILE A 636 36.30 2.07 -10.98
N ILE A 637 35.90 2.37 -9.74
CA ILE A 637 36.76 2.24 -8.56
C ILE A 637 36.89 0.76 -8.23
N VAL A 638 38.13 0.28 -8.05
CA VAL A 638 38.39 -1.10 -7.66
C VAL A 638 38.86 -1.11 -6.21
N SER A 639 37.95 -1.43 -5.30
CA SER A 639 38.20 -1.47 -3.85
C SER A 639 37.17 -2.38 -3.20
N ASP A 640 37.53 -3.04 -2.10
CA ASP A 640 36.57 -3.79 -1.28
C ASP A 640 35.64 -2.78 -0.58
N PRO A 641 34.31 -2.78 -0.85
CA PRO A 641 33.38 -1.86 -0.22
C PRO A 641 33.00 -2.27 1.21
N GLN A 642 33.56 -3.36 1.76
CA GLN A 642 33.34 -3.80 3.14
C GLN A 642 31.85 -3.85 3.49
N LEU A 643 31.08 -4.59 2.69
CA LEU A 643 29.64 -4.77 2.92
C LEU A 643 29.41 -5.71 4.10
N GLY A 644 28.44 -5.36 4.94
CA GLY A 644 27.82 -6.29 5.88
C GLY A 644 27.01 -7.37 5.14
N ALA A 645 26.61 -8.42 5.88
CA ALA A 645 25.71 -9.43 5.35
C ALA A 645 24.35 -8.82 4.94
N LEU A 646 23.67 -9.46 3.98
CA LEU A 646 22.29 -9.13 3.65
C LEU A 646 21.43 -9.33 4.90
N GLN A 647 20.80 -8.27 5.38
CA GLN A 647 20.00 -8.33 6.59
C GLN A 647 18.83 -7.35 6.54
N GLU A 648 17.85 -7.59 7.41
CA GLU A 648 16.72 -6.69 7.60
C GLU A 648 17.07 -5.57 8.57
N ILE A 649 16.86 -4.32 8.15
CA ILE A 649 16.98 -3.13 8.98
C ILE A 649 15.67 -2.34 8.79
N ASN A 650 14.93 -2.13 9.88
CA ASN A 650 13.64 -1.41 9.85
C ASN A 650 12.64 -1.95 8.81
N GLY A 651 12.56 -3.28 8.62
CA GLY A 651 11.65 -3.90 7.65
C GLY A 651 12.18 -3.98 6.22
N ILE A 652 13.38 -3.44 5.95
CA ILE A 652 13.95 -3.33 4.61
C ILE A 652 15.25 -4.13 4.54
N TRP A 653 15.42 -4.92 3.48
CA TRP A 653 16.56 -5.83 3.33
C TRP A 653 17.67 -5.20 2.50
N VAL A 654 18.84 -4.97 3.11
CA VAL A 654 19.98 -4.28 2.49
C VAL A 654 21.32 -4.91 2.90
N HIS A 655 22.38 -4.54 2.18
CA HIS A 655 23.76 -4.73 2.63
C HIS A 655 24.27 -3.42 3.23
N PRO A 656 24.40 -3.28 4.57
CA PRO A 656 24.93 -2.06 5.16
C PRO A 656 26.42 -1.90 4.85
N LEU A 657 26.89 -0.66 4.76
CA LEU A 657 28.31 -0.36 4.70
C LEU A 657 28.92 -0.52 6.10
N LEU A 658 30.11 -1.11 6.18
CA LEU A 658 30.88 -1.18 7.43
C LEU A 658 31.84 0.00 7.53
N ALA A 659 32.17 0.38 8.78
CA ALA A 659 33.11 1.47 9.05
C ALA A 659 34.46 1.26 8.33
N GLY A 660 34.94 2.30 7.66
CA GLY A 660 36.15 2.28 6.84
C GLY A 660 35.94 1.88 5.37
N SER A 661 34.69 1.59 4.98
CA SER A 661 34.33 1.29 3.59
C SER A 661 34.72 2.45 2.67
N SER A 662 35.32 2.13 1.52
CA SER A 662 35.60 3.10 0.46
C SER A 662 34.35 3.59 -0.27
N ALA A 663 33.17 3.02 0.03
CA ALA A 663 31.91 3.50 -0.50
C ALA A 663 31.32 4.66 0.32
N ILE A 664 31.75 4.81 1.59
CA ILE A 664 31.33 5.91 2.47
C ILE A 664 31.88 7.23 1.91
N ASP A 665 31.01 8.22 1.70
CA ASP A 665 31.28 9.51 1.07
C ASP A 665 31.97 9.40 -0.31
N GLY A 666 31.90 8.23 -0.95
CA GLY A 666 32.62 7.92 -2.19
C GLY A 666 31.86 8.29 -3.47
N GLY A 667 30.58 8.65 -3.34
CA GLY A 667 29.67 8.90 -4.45
C GLY A 667 29.75 10.30 -5.05
N THR A 668 28.74 10.64 -5.85
CA THR A 668 28.47 12.00 -6.34
C THR A 668 27.05 12.41 -6.02
N ASN A 669 26.88 13.61 -5.47
CA ASN A 669 25.58 14.20 -5.16
C ASN A 669 24.77 14.55 -6.42
N THR A 670 25.38 14.50 -7.61
CA THR A 670 24.72 14.82 -8.87
C THR A 670 23.70 13.74 -9.23
N ASN A 671 22.41 14.12 -9.34
CA ASN A 671 21.29 13.21 -9.61
C ASN A 671 21.12 12.08 -8.58
N ALA A 672 21.75 12.19 -7.41
CA ALA A 672 21.55 11.25 -6.32
C ALA A 672 20.13 11.39 -5.74
N PRO A 673 19.45 10.28 -5.40
CA PRO A 673 18.18 10.32 -4.69
C PRO A 673 18.33 11.01 -3.33
N THR A 674 17.28 11.71 -2.88
CA THR A 674 17.29 12.46 -1.59
C THR A 674 17.29 11.57 -0.36
N THR A 675 17.02 10.28 -0.53
CA THR A 675 17.09 9.25 0.51
C THR A 675 17.74 8.00 -0.02
N ASP A 676 18.23 7.13 0.86
CA ASP A 676 18.70 5.78 0.52
C ASP A 676 17.54 4.77 0.45
N GLN A 677 17.88 3.48 0.36
CA GLN A 677 16.90 2.39 0.34
C GLN A 677 16.13 2.25 1.66
N LEU A 678 16.74 2.59 2.80
CA LEU A 678 16.09 2.58 4.11
C LEU A 678 15.18 3.81 4.34
N GLY A 679 15.21 4.77 3.42
CA GLY A 679 14.53 6.06 3.57
C GLY A 679 15.33 7.07 4.40
N GLN A 680 16.60 6.79 4.69
CA GLN A 680 17.51 7.69 5.38
C GLN A 680 17.91 8.84 4.45
N THR A 681 17.91 10.07 4.97
CA THR A 681 18.27 11.28 4.22
C THR A 681 19.68 11.20 3.64
N ARG A 682 19.86 11.77 2.44
CA ARG A 682 21.15 11.90 1.76
C ARG A 682 21.45 13.35 1.32
N PRO A 683 22.72 13.76 1.23
CA PRO A 683 23.90 13.04 1.73
C PRO A 683 24.08 13.20 3.25
N LEU A 684 24.77 12.25 3.88
CA LEU A 684 25.31 12.39 5.24
C LEU A 684 26.82 12.47 5.19
N ASP A 685 27.43 13.02 6.25
CA ASP A 685 28.88 13.01 6.44
C ASP A 685 29.24 11.71 7.17
N GLY A 686 29.44 10.64 6.38
CA GLY A 686 29.62 9.28 6.86
C GLY A 686 31.03 8.99 7.38
N ASP A 687 32.04 9.79 6.99
CA ASP A 687 33.41 9.72 7.49
C ASP A 687 33.75 10.79 8.55
N ASN A 688 32.80 11.67 8.85
CA ASN A 688 32.88 12.74 9.85
C ASN A 688 34.03 13.74 9.58
N ASN A 689 34.27 14.05 8.31
CA ASN A 689 35.31 15.00 7.88
C ASN A 689 34.79 16.45 7.74
N GLY A 690 33.49 16.66 7.94
CA GLY A 690 32.78 17.94 7.78
C GLY A 690 32.13 18.16 6.40
N VAL A 691 32.18 17.17 5.50
CA VAL A 691 31.68 17.28 4.11
C VAL A 691 30.79 16.08 3.76
N ALA A 692 29.48 16.30 3.78
CA ALA A 692 28.51 15.28 3.39
C ALA A 692 28.52 14.99 1.87
N THR A 693 28.81 13.74 1.51
CA THR A 693 28.74 13.21 0.15
C THR A 693 27.94 11.91 0.14
N VAL A 694 27.13 11.69 -0.88
CA VAL A 694 26.35 10.45 -0.95
C VAL A 694 27.26 9.23 -1.01
N ASP A 695 26.85 8.15 -0.36
CA ASP A 695 27.54 6.89 -0.45
C ASP A 695 27.32 6.21 -1.81
N ILE A 696 28.30 5.40 -2.23
CA ILE A 696 28.11 4.50 -3.37
C ILE A 696 27.20 3.34 -2.90
N GLY A 697 26.18 3.01 -3.70
CA GLY A 697 25.27 1.90 -3.43
C GLY A 697 23.92 2.32 -2.85
N SER A 698 23.15 1.32 -2.41
CA SER A 698 21.76 1.46 -1.96
C SER A 698 21.60 1.96 -0.52
N TYR A 699 22.68 2.00 0.26
CA TYR A 699 22.69 2.34 1.68
C TYR A 699 23.41 3.67 1.91
N GLU A 700 22.94 4.50 2.86
CA GLU A 700 23.68 5.65 3.37
C GLU A 700 24.18 5.37 4.80
N TYR A 701 25.48 5.48 4.99
CA TYR A 701 26.14 5.29 6.26
C TYR A 701 25.97 6.51 7.14
N LEU A 702 25.32 6.30 8.28
CA LEU A 702 25.29 7.27 9.37
C LEU A 702 26.54 7.06 10.22
N PHE A 703 27.41 8.07 10.30
CA PHE A 703 28.53 8.04 11.24
C PHE A 703 28.00 7.93 12.68
N PRO A 704 28.42 6.91 13.47
CA PRO A 704 27.95 6.77 14.84
C PRO A 704 28.47 7.91 15.73
N THR A 705 27.56 8.65 16.37
CA THR A 705 27.88 9.73 17.31
C THR A 705 27.33 9.44 18.72
N PRO A 706 28.06 9.75 19.81
CA PRO A 706 27.49 9.79 21.15
C PRO A 706 26.61 11.04 21.30
N GLU A 707 25.61 11.02 22.18
CA GLU A 707 24.76 12.19 22.48
C GLU A 707 24.36 12.12 23.96
N ILE A 708 24.70 13.14 24.75
CA ILE A 708 24.53 13.17 26.21
C ILE A 708 23.27 13.91 26.65
N GLU A 709 22.53 13.31 27.58
CA GLU A 709 21.51 14.00 28.37
C GLU A 709 21.73 13.76 29.86
N VAL A 710 21.67 14.82 30.69
CA VAL A 710 21.88 14.72 32.14
C VAL A 710 20.58 15.05 32.86
N ILE A 711 20.07 14.13 33.68
CA ILE A 711 18.74 14.19 34.26
C ILE A 711 18.80 14.08 35.79
N GLN A 712 17.97 14.87 36.48
CA GLN A 712 17.72 14.75 37.92
C GLN A 712 16.20 14.79 38.16
N ASN A 713 15.63 13.75 38.79
CA ASN A 713 14.19 13.62 39.06
C ASN A 713 13.28 13.98 37.84
N ALA A 714 13.59 13.41 36.67
CA ALA A 714 12.89 13.66 35.39
C ALA A 714 13.01 15.08 34.83
N THR A 715 13.91 15.92 35.37
CA THR A 715 14.25 17.23 34.80
C THR A 715 15.60 17.15 34.12
N ASN A 716 15.65 17.51 32.84
CA ASN A 716 16.91 17.65 32.11
C ASN A 716 17.68 18.87 32.64
N ILE A 717 18.95 18.65 32.98
CA ILE A 717 19.90 19.66 33.42
C ILE A 717 20.70 20.11 32.21
N ILE A 718 20.36 21.29 31.71
CA ILE A 718 21.04 21.92 30.58
C ILE A 718 22.48 22.26 30.98
N ASP A 719 23.44 22.05 30.08
CA ASP A 719 24.82 22.48 30.28
C ASP A 719 24.92 23.97 30.66
N ASN A 720 25.88 24.31 31.52
CA ASN A 720 26.06 25.64 32.10
C ASN A 720 24.85 26.22 32.87
N SER A 721 23.87 25.40 33.27
CA SER A 721 22.76 25.81 34.14
C SER A 721 23.05 25.62 35.64
N SER A 722 22.21 26.20 36.50
CA SER A 722 22.29 26.02 37.96
C SER A 722 21.26 25.02 38.46
N PHE A 723 21.69 24.07 39.30
CA PHE A 723 20.80 23.12 39.97
C PHE A 723 20.85 23.32 41.50
N ASP A 724 19.69 23.48 42.13
CA ASP A 724 19.60 23.66 43.60
C ASP A 724 19.56 22.31 44.32
N PHE A 725 20.57 22.05 45.15
CA PHE A 725 20.63 20.86 46.02
C PHE A 725 19.66 20.93 47.21
N GLY A 726 19.09 22.10 47.49
CA GLY A 726 18.17 22.37 48.59
C GLY A 726 18.86 22.68 49.91
N THR A 727 18.07 22.68 50.99
CA THR A 727 18.55 22.94 52.37
C THR A 727 18.35 21.71 53.25
N SER A 728 19.21 21.54 54.25
CA SER A 728 19.14 20.41 55.19
C SER A 728 19.70 20.78 56.57
N THR A 729 19.38 19.98 57.58
CA THR A 729 19.90 20.13 58.94
C THR A 729 21.28 19.47 59.06
N VAL A 730 22.15 20.07 59.87
CA VAL A 730 23.49 19.53 60.17
C VAL A 730 23.38 18.09 60.68
N GLY A 731 24.18 17.19 60.11
CA GLY A 731 24.19 15.75 60.42
C GLY A 731 23.20 14.89 59.63
N SER A 732 22.35 15.47 58.77
CA SER A 732 21.45 14.72 57.88
C SER A 732 22.15 14.26 56.61
N VAL A 733 21.84 13.06 56.10
CA VAL A 733 22.35 12.60 54.80
C VAL A 733 21.48 13.15 53.68
N VAL A 734 22.07 13.93 52.77
CA VAL A 734 21.40 14.43 51.56
C VAL A 734 22.19 13.94 50.36
N SER A 735 21.58 13.05 49.58
CA SER A 735 22.14 12.55 48.32
C SER A 735 21.16 12.80 47.18
N LYS A 736 21.68 13.14 46.01
CA LYS A 736 20.94 13.30 44.76
C LYS A 736 21.55 12.38 43.71
N THR A 737 20.71 11.54 43.12
CA THR A 737 21.09 10.71 41.97
C THR A 737 20.92 11.52 40.69
N PHE A 738 21.97 11.53 39.87
CA PHE A 738 21.98 12.05 38.52
C PHE A 738 22.00 10.87 37.55
N THR A 739 21.15 10.91 36.54
CA THR A 739 21.17 9.96 35.43
C THR A 739 21.86 10.65 34.24
N ILE A 740 22.77 9.94 33.59
CA ILE A 740 23.31 10.34 32.30
C ILE A 740 22.76 9.34 31.29
N GLU A 741 22.02 9.84 30.31
CA GLU A 741 21.49 9.04 29.20
C GLU A 741 22.36 9.30 27.97
N ASN A 742 22.70 8.22 27.26
CA ASN A 742 23.32 8.31 25.96
C ASN A 742 22.24 8.10 24.90
N ASN A 743 21.71 9.20 24.37
CA ASN A 743 20.71 9.20 23.31
C ASN A 743 21.32 8.98 21.92
N GLY A 744 22.64 8.83 21.85
CA GLY A 744 23.40 8.68 20.61
C GLY A 744 23.43 7.26 20.09
N THR A 745 24.18 7.09 19.01
CA THR A 745 24.39 5.80 18.30
C THR A 745 25.79 5.21 18.51
N ALA A 746 26.68 5.93 19.20
CA ALA A 746 28.00 5.45 19.64
C ALA A 746 28.14 5.46 21.17
N ASP A 747 29.16 4.77 21.69
CA ASP A 747 29.48 4.77 23.11
C ASP A 747 29.86 6.20 23.59
N LEU A 748 29.17 6.64 24.63
CA LEU A 748 29.44 7.88 25.35
C LEU A 748 30.50 7.60 26.42
N THR A 749 31.69 8.18 26.27
CA THR A 749 32.78 8.06 27.22
C THR A 749 32.85 9.29 28.10
N LEU A 750 32.96 9.07 29.42
CA LEU A 750 32.94 10.11 30.44
C LEU A 750 34.20 10.05 31.31
N SER A 751 34.75 11.20 31.67
CA SER A 751 35.94 11.29 32.52
C SER A 751 36.02 12.59 33.34
N GLU A 752 37.02 12.71 34.20
CA GLU A 752 37.36 13.97 34.90
C GLU A 752 36.21 14.60 35.70
N LEU A 753 35.40 13.80 36.41
CA LEU A 753 34.37 14.34 37.30
C LEU A 753 34.98 15.22 38.39
N THR A 754 34.57 16.49 38.37
CA THR A 754 34.91 17.50 39.36
C THR A 754 33.65 17.89 40.14
N LEU A 755 33.76 17.92 41.47
CA LEU A 755 32.70 18.35 42.38
C LEU A 755 33.15 19.58 43.17
N PRO A 756 32.24 20.53 43.46
CA PRO A 756 32.57 21.72 44.22
C PRO A 756 32.79 21.39 45.70
N THR A 757 33.44 22.30 46.42
CA THR A 757 33.64 22.14 47.87
C THR A 757 32.31 21.97 48.59
N GLY A 758 32.19 20.93 49.41
CA GLY A 758 30.98 20.60 50.15
C GLY A 758 30.08 19.55 49.47
N LEU A 759 30.41 19.10 48.26
CA LEU A 759 29.80 17.93 47.62
C LEU A 759 30.84 16.81 47.45
N THR A 760 30.40 15.57 47.58
CA THR A 760 31.23 14.37 47.42
C THR A 760 30.51 13.34 46.56
N LEU A 761 31.27 12.55 45.80
CA LEU A 761 30.71 11.43 45.05
C LEU A 761 30.40 10.29 46.03
N ALA A 762 29.15 9.83 46.03
CA ALA A 762 28.76 8.60 46.67
C ALA A 762 28.69 7.49 45.61
N GLY A 763 29.44 6.41 45.79
CA GLY A 763 29.51 5.33 44.81
C GLY A 763 30.52 5.57 43.69
N THR A 764 30.14 5.24 42.45
CA THR A 764 31.02 5.28 41.26
C THR A 764 30.45 6.18 40.19
N PHE A 765 31.34 6.85 39.45
CA PHE A 765 30.97 7.60 38.26
C PHE A 765 31.07 6.69 37.02
N PRO A 766 30.04 6.63 36.15
CA PRO A 766 30.13 5.85 34.91
C PRO A 766 31.19 6.45 33.98
N THR A 767 32.03 5.60 33.38
CA THR A 767 33.09 6.04 32.44
C THR A 767 32.77 5.72 31.00
N VAL A 768 31.84 4.80 30.75
CA VAL A 768 31.30 4.46 29.42
C VAL A 768 29.83 4.16 29.57
N ILE A 769 29.00 4.75 28.72
CA ILE A 769 27.57 4.48 28.61
C ILE A 769 27.32 4.08 27.16
N ALA A 770 26.92 2.83 26.94
CA ALA A 770 26.62 2.34 25.60
C ALA A 770 25.49 3.14 24.93
N ALA A 771 25.46 3.17 23.61
CA ALA A 771 24.39 3.80 22.84
C ALA A 771 22.99 3.36 23.33
N GLY A 772 22.06 4.30 23.51
CA GLY A 772 20.71 4.06 24.01
C GLY A 772 20.63 3.58 25.47
N SER A 773 21.73 3.60 26.22
CA SER A 773 21.78 3.19 27.63
C SER A 773 21.91 4.39 28.57
N GLN A 774 21.81 4.12 29.87
CA GLN A 774 21.98 5.14 30.91
C GLN A 774 22.95 4.69 32.00
N GLY A 775 23.68 5.65 32.55
CA GLY A 775 24.48 5.52 33.77
C GLY A 775 23.92 6.40 34.87
N THR A 776 24.23 6.08 36.13
CA THR A 776 23.85 6.94 37.26
C THR A 776 25.03 7.18 38.17
N PHE A 777 25.03 8.32 38.86
CA PHE A 777 25.97 8.61 39.93
C PHE A 777 25.29 9.46 41.02
N ASP A 778 25.69 9.23 42.26
CA ASP A 778 25.12 9.93 43.42
C ASP A 778 26.06 11.03 43.90
N VAL A 779 25.52 12.23 44.08
CA VAL A 779 26.25 13.34 44.68
C VAL A 779 25.68 13.62 46.06
N GLN A 780 26.53 13.54 47.08
CA GLN A 780 26.19 13.72 48.47
C GLN A 780 26.70 15.06 49.00
N LEU A 781 25.82 15.80 49.68
CA LEU A 781 26.14 17.03 50.39
C LEU A 781 26.83 16.73 51.73
N ASP A 782 27.95 17.40 52.00
CA ASP A 782 28.61 17.40 53.31
C ASP A 782 27.81 18.27 54.29
N THR A 783 27.16 17.62 55.24
CA THR A 783 26.33 18.27 56.27
C THR A 783 26.98 18.30 57.64
N ASN A 784 28.30 18.07 57.74
CA ASN A 784 29.03 18.05 59.02
C ASN A 784 29.14 19.44 59.67
N THR A 785 29.01 20.51 58.88
CA THR A 785 29.08 21.89 59.37
C THR A 785 27.96 22.74 58.76
N ALA A 786 27.43 23.70 59.52
CA ALA A 786 26.45 24.63 59.00
C ALA A 786 27.12 25.62 58.03
N ASN A 787 26.83 25.51 56.74
CA ASN A 787 27.38 26.39 55.70
C ASN A 787 26.46 26.45 54.46
N THR A 788 26.71 27.40 53.57
CA THR A 788 26.12 27.44 52.22
C THR A 788 27.20 27.09 51.21
N PHE A 789 26.97 26.03 50.43
CA PHE A 789 27.90 25.59 49.39
C PHE A 789 27.40 26.02 48.01
N ASN A 790 28.32 26.45 47.16
CA ASN A 790 28.10 26.71 45.75
C ASN A 790 29.38 26.40 44.98
N GLY A 791 29.25 26.12 43.69
CA GLY A 791 30.37 25.88 42.80
C GLY A 791 29.92 25.05 41.59
N GLU A 792 30.91 24.64 40.80
CA GLU A 792 30.72 23.93 39.55
C GLU A 792 30.86 22.42 39.73
N LEU A 793 29.92 21.66 39.18
CA LEU A 793 30.05 20.23 38.90
C LEU A 793 30.29 20.11 37.39
N SER A 794 31.38 19.46 36.99
CA SER A 794 31.70 19.25 35.58
C SER A 794 32.40 17.91 35.36
N PHE A 795 32.30 17.39 34.15
CA PHE A 795 33.00 16.20 33.68
C PHE A 795 33.22 16.32 32.17
N THR A 796 34.18 15.57 31.62
CA THR A 796 34.46 15.54 30.18
C THR A 796 33.64 14.45 29.52
N THR A 797 33.20 14.71 28.28
CA THR A 797 32.47 13.78 27.42
C THR A 797 33.11 13.76 26.02
N ASN A 798 32.89 12.68 25.25
CA ASN A 798 33.20 12.60 23.82
C ASN A 798 32.03 12.99 22.91
N ASP A 799 30.94 13.50 23.49
CA ASP A 799 29.88 14.20 22.78
C ASP A 799 30.36 15.60 22.37
N THR A 800 30.24 15.95 21.09
CA THR A 800 30.93 17.09 20.43
C THR A 800 29.98 18.10 19.81
#